data_AF-A0A450TUM9-F1
#
_entry.id   AF-A0A450TUM9-F1
#
_cell.length_a   1.000
_cell.length_b   1.000
_cell.length_c   1.000
_cell.angle_alpha   90.00
_cell.angle_beta   90.00
_cell.angle_gamma   90.00
#
_symmetry.space_group_name_H-M   'P 1'
#
loop_
_entity.id
_entity.type
_entity.pdbx_description
1 polymer ?
#
loop_
_entity_poly.entity_id
_entity_poly.type
_entity_poly.pdbx_seq_one_letter_code
_entity_poly.pdbx_strand_id
1 'polypeptide(L)'
;MNTTEKAPPIQRRVPIPTEAIPPGMVFHHSHESVWDDPGIFGYATVIERAWHEMDLDGVLCLDGRPVLYLREYNRPCSSSERIRLHKLFWNQGVANVLLLIDPDSVYLYSGLMEPRVGEDETKKEPALVEKLKIADYAQCIYTLFQQLATGRFYEIHPEKFEPNQAVDSHLLENLRDFRSELIEGDDGLDIRDTHAFIGRVLFLCYLLDREIVDIGKPEGNDTATTLLARELSRREDNDARMDYLYRLFEELRKRFNGNMFDRDLDAEKRRIRPHMEKLSLFLGGHEVRTGQLSQWPYDFKMIPVETISAIYQDFLAAEDKEGQRETGAFYTPRFLAEMVVDVAMGEAPDAADRSFLDPACGSGIFLVLLFNRLAGRCLAENAPQDYLSRAEALQDILRHRIRGIDVSETACRIACFSLYLAYLDFFEPADIEKYIQKTGGRLPKFLHDPDNPEQPADIPVIDRADFLAIEDRTFFGEEFPDGRFDCVIGNPPWEGRGSKQIAQRFLQEAPRFLKEGGTGCFLLPTKLLHNQTDKFQAEWFGRVTLERVLQLADYRKLLFQGAKTPGFIARFENTAPNPNQHAVEFIAPKFNRDGLRKGVITINPTAPARIPLAELLAAARSEIAPVLWKTHLWGTPRDRKLLDLLQSLPPLAEQVDVLSDLKKKGLTRTKRWRVGQGLKPWKIDKIPRKSDPTPKKNHWPLDMPFIETKREKIDFVLFGEDTISFKERLEKKKYRNDVLYSDPPDELFLGPKVLVNQGFDKVAYCDFDVLFQHSLQSIAGPEEDIELLLFLAAYLRSGLARYFGFHTAANWGTERDKVHLDELLRVPFPLPGHGFIATDATEIIAEVAEKVRQFGENPRPQKMSLFKEDPTNIDKDINTGKWRKERKRYTDALQREIEPLIYRYFGLTEQEIILVEDAIGVFMPSATPGTRWPDSPIPTLEPVLPLKSMGSTKVPPPYGKRGLGAYADTLTHTLNRWAEEEGSDYRVSAEGGTDGETGFAMVTLRLGGSAEGFRPEPISRSLAETLKSYYETVSRKTGTLVYERDILFFQGERIHIVRPNILLNWTRTMALNDAARIYGEIVLGEEGSNAG
;
A
#
# COMPACT_ATOMS: atom_id res chain seq x y z
N MET A 1 3.25 -31.11 -40.85
CA MET A 1 3.91 -32.39 -40.52
C MET A 1 5.40 -32.27 -40.80
N ASN A 2 6.19 -32.14 -39.74
CA ASN A 2 7.63 -32.42 -39.69
C ASN A 2 7.84 -33.05 -38.31
N THR A 3 8.08 -34.35 -38.26
CA THR A 3 8.39 -35.08 -37.04
C THR A 3 9.83 -34.73 -36.64
N THR A 4 9.98 -33.72 -35.79
CA THR A 4 11.21 -33.52 -35.01
C THR A 4 11.32 -34.66 -34.00
N GLU A 5 12.40 -35.43 -34.09
CA GLU A 5 12.80 -36.40 -33.07
C GLU A 5 12.85 -35.68 -31.71
N LYS A 6 12.04 -36.15 -30.75
CA LYS A 6 12.16 -35.72 -29.35
C LYS A 6 13.57 -36.06 -28.87
N ALA A 7 14.37 -35.04 -28.58
CA ALA A 7 15.61 -35.22 -27.84
C ALA A 7 15.31 -36.00 -26.53
N PRO A 8 16.18 -36.94 -26.11
CA PRO A 8 15.97 -37.67 -24.87
C PRO A 8 15.87 -36.69 -23.68
N PRO A 9 15.04 -36.98 -22.65
CA PRO A 9 14.92 -36.11 -21.49
C PRO A 9 16.29 -35.93 -20.84
N ILE A 10 16.70 -34.67 -20.65
CA ILE A 10 17.93 -34.34 -19.93
C ILE A 10 17.81 -34.95 -18.52
N GLN A 11 18.69 -35.89 -18.19
CA GLN A 11 18.75 -36.46 -16.86
C GLN A 11 19.32 -35.39 -15.93
N ARG A 12 18.45 -34.80 -15.09
CA ARG A 12 18.84 -33.70 -14.17
C ARG A 12 20.02 -34.10 -13.30
N ARG A 13 20.94 -33.16 -13.08
CA ARG A 13 22.12 -33.36 -12.21
C ARG A 13 21.71 -33.55 -10.75
N VAL A 14 20.69 -32.81 -10.31
CA VAL A 14 20.06 -32.98 -9.01
C VAL A 14 18.56 -33.16 -9.24
N PRO A 15 17.99 -34.35 -8.97
CA PRO A 15 16.55 -34.54 -9.07
C PRO A 15 15.89 -33.60 -8.06
N ILE A 16 14.90 -32.84 -8.50
CA ILE A 16 14.06 -32.05 -7.60
C ILE A 16 13.07 -33.01 -6.96
N PRO A 17 13.19 -33.30 -5.66
CA PRO A 17 12.23 -34.19 -5.00
C PRO A 17 10.86 -33.52 -5.03
N THR A 18 9.81 -34.24 -5.39
CA THR A 18 8.43 -33.71 -5.32
C THR A 18 8.11 -33.25 -3.89
N GLU A 19 8.66 -33.94 -2.89
CA GLU A 19 8.60 -33.60 -1.46
C GLU A 19 9.28 -32.26 -1.10
N ALA A 20 10.19 -31.76 -1.94
CA ALA A 20 10.86 -30.48 -1.73
C ALA A 20 10.07 -29.27 -2.21
N ILE A 21 8.98 -29.48 -2.96
CA ILE A 21 8.11 -28.42 -3.45
C ILE A 21 7.05 -28.16 -2.37
N PRO A 22 7.07 -27.00 -1.69
CA PRO A 22 6.08 -26.66 -0.68
C PRO A 22 4.66 -26.57 -1.25
N PRO A 23 3.61 -26.74 -0.43
CA PRO A 23 2.24 -26.46 -0.83
C PRO A 23 2.10 -25.05 -1.43
N GLY A 24 1.34 -24.94 -2.52
CA GLY A 24 1.17 -23.69 -3.28
C GLY A 24 2.30 -23.41 -4.29
N MET A 25 3.39 -24.19 -4.28
CA MET A 25 4.37 -24.13 -5.36
C MET A 25 4.14 -25.20 -6.41
N VAL A 26 4.38 -24.84 -7.67
CA VAL A 26 4.37 -25.75 -8.81
C VAL A 26 5.71 -25.60 -9.53
N PHE A 27 6.41 -26.73 -9.72
CA PHE A 27 7.61 -26.77 -10.53
C PHE A 27 7.25 -27.27 -11.93
N HIS A 28 7.28 -26.38 -12.91
CA HIS A 28 7.11 -26.71 -14.32
C HIS A 28 8.44 -27.26 -14.84
N HIS A 29 8.41 -28.47 -15.38
CA HIS A 29 9.59 -29.16 -15.92
C HIS A 29 9.66 -29.13 -17.45
N SER A 30 8.60 -28.65 -18.10
CA SER A 30 8.58 -28.44 -19.54
C SER A 30 7.69 -27.24 -19.89
N HIS A 31 7.89 -26.74 -21.10
CA HIS A 31 7.07 -25.67 -21.65
C HIS A 31 5.58 -26.04 -21.71
N GLU A 32 5.22 -27.28 -22.03
CA GLU A 32 3.81 -27.70 -22.07
C GLU A 32 3.15 -27.62 -20.69
N SER A 33 3.88 -27.98 -19.63
CA SER A 33 3.37 -27.92 -18.26
C SER A 33 3.06 -26.50 -17.79
N VAL A 34 3.57 -25.47 -18.47
CA VAL A 34 3.23 -24.06 -18.22
C VAL A 34 1.81 -23.80 -18.74
N TRP A 35 1.53 -24.14 -19.99
CA TRP A 35 0.22 -23.91 -20.61
C TRP A 35 -0.92 -24.77 -20.02
N ASP A 36 -0.59 -25.89 -19.37
CA ASP A 36 -1.56 -26.75 -18.68
C ASP A 36 -1.99 -26.20 -17.30
N ASP A 37 -1.32 -25.17 -16.75
CA ASP A 37 -1.63 -24.59 -15.44
C ASP A 37 -2.47 -23.29 -15.58
N PRO A 38 -3.75 -23.30 -15.21
CA PRO A 38 -4.61 -22.12 -15.28
C PRO A 38 -4.14 -20.97 -14.38
N GLY A 39 -3.39 -21.26 -13.32
CA GLY A 39 -2.89 -20.26 -12.37
C GLY A 39 -1.86 -19.31 -12.98
N ILE A 40 -1.19 -19.70 -14.06
CA ILE A 40 -0.10 -18.92 -14.66
C ILE A 40 -0.47 -18.23 -15.98
N PHE A 41 -1.74 -18.27 -16.43
CA PHE A 41 -2.16 -17.68 -17.72
C PHE A 41 -1.79 -16.19 -17.86
N GLY A 42 -1.79 -15.43 -16.77
CA GLY A 42 -1.36 -14.03 -16.77
C GLY A 42 0.15 -13.82 -17.01
N TYR A 43 0.96 -14.88 -16.94
CA TYR A 43 2.41 -14.88 -17.14
C TYR A 43 2.87 -15.86 -18.22
N ALA A 44 1.97 -16.62 -18.85
CA ALA A 44 2.32 -17.74 -19.73
C ALA A 44 3.27 -17.33 -20.86
N THR A 45 2.98 -16.24 -21.58
CA THR A 45 3.83 -15.74 -22.68
C THR A 45 5.20 -15.27 -22.19
N VAL A 46 5.26 -14.65 -21.01
CA VAL A 46 6.49 -14.15 -20.40
C VAL A 46 7.38 -15.30 -19.91
N ILE A 47 6.77 -16.36 -19.39
CA ILE A 47 7.46 -17.59 -18.99
C ILE A 47 7.94 -18.35 -20.23
N GLU A 48 7.09 -18.55 -21.24
CA GLU A 48 7.42 -19.20 -22.51
C GLU A 48 8.64 -18.54 -23.16
N ARG A 49 8.64 -17.21 -23.25
CA ARG A 49 9.79 -16.51 -23.80
C ARG A 49 11.06 -16.73 -23.00
N ALA A 50 10.99 -16.60 -21.68
CA ALA A 50 12.16 -16.88 -20.85
C ALA A 50 12.62 -18.32 -21.00
N TRP A 51 11.70 -19.26 -21.15
CA TRP A 51 12.00 -20.66 -21.41
C TRP A 51 12.86 -20.84 -22.66
N HIS A 52 12.50 -20.18 -23.75
CA HIS A 52 13.22 -20.28 -25.01
C HIS A 52 14.51 -19.45 -25.04
N GLU A 53 14.48 -18.20 -24.62
CA GLU A 53 15.64 -17.29 -24.70
C GLU A 53 16.75 -17.61 -23.70
N MET A 54 16.39 -18.24 -22.58
CA MET A 54 17.34 -18.63 -21.52
C MET A 54 17.58 -20.14 -21.49
N ASP A 55 16.98 -20.90 -22.41
CA ASP A 55 16.99 -22.37 -22.47
C ASP A 55 16.62 -23.04 -21.13
N LEU A 56 15.59 -22.57 -20.43
CA LEU A 56 15.29 -23.03 -19.07
C LEU A 56 15.02 -24.54 -19.00
N ASP A 57 15.50 -25.15 -17.93
CA ASP A 57 15.25 -26.55 -17.58
C ASP A 57 14.12 -26.69 -16.53
N GLY A 58 13.69 -25.56 -15.97
CA GLY A 58 12.42 -25.48 -15.28
C GLY A 58 12.13 -24.14 -14.61
N VAL A 59 10.90 -24.01 -14.18
CA VAL A 59 10.35 -22.79 -13.58
C VAL A 59 9.59 -23.18 -12.33
N LEU A 60 9.95 -22.56 -11.21
CA LEU A 60 9.21 -22.67 -9.96
C LEU A 60 8.26 -21.48 -9.85
N CYS A 61 6.98 -21.78 -9.81
CA CYS A 61 5.91 -20.83 -9.57
C CYS A 61 5.41 -20.97 -8.14
N LEU A 62 5.18 -19.84 -7.47
CA LEU A 62 4.42 -19.78 -6.23
C LEU A 62 3.03 -19.24 -6.58
N ASP A 63 2.04 -20.12 -6.53
CA ASP A 63 0.63 -19.83 -6.78
C ASP A 63 0.40 -19.02 -8.07
N GLY A 64 0.86 -19.57 -9.19
CA GLY A 64 0.70 -18.91 -10.49
C GLY A 64 1.75 -17.84 -10.83
N ARG A 65 2.61 -17.44 -9.88
CA ARG A 65 3.63 -16.40 -10.09
C ARG A 65 5.04 -17.00 -10.19
N PRO A 66 5.82 -16.68 -11.22
CA PRO A 66 7.22 -17.10 -11.29
C PRO A 66 8.03 -16.56 -10.11
N VAL A 67 8.75 -17.45 -9.40
CA VAL A 67 9.67 -17.05 -8.32
C VAL A 67 11.11 -17.43 -8.60
N LEU A 68 11.33 -18.56 -9.28
CA LEU A 68 12.67 -19.05 -9.62
C LEU A 68 12.71 -19.64 -11.02
N TYR A 69 13.74 -19.27 -11.78
CA TYR A 69 14.12 -19.93 -13.03
C TYR A 69 15.35 -20.78 -12.86
N LEU A 70 15.37 -21.93 -13.52
CA LEU A 70 16.42 -22.93 -13.40
C LEU A 70 16.99 -23.26 -14.77
N ARG A 71 18.33 -23.24 -14.86
CA ARG A 71 19.10 -23.68 -16.03
C ARG A 71 20.22 -24.63 -15.61
N GLU A 72 20.32 -25.79 -16.26
CA GLU A 72 21.40 -26.76 -16.07
C GLU A 72 22.36 -26.79 -17.27
N TYR A 73 23.66 -26.89 -16.98
CA TYR A 73 24.73 -26.97 -17.96
C TYR A 73 25.45 -28.32 -17.91
N ASN A 74 25.91 -28.77 -19.07
CA ASN A 74 26.72 -29.99 -19.18
C ASN A 74 28.21 -29.79 -18.95
N ARG A 75 28.66 -28.54 -18.88
CA ARG A 75 30.06 -28.13 -18.70
C ARG A 75 30.09 -26.94 -17.73
N PRO A 76 31.22 -26.69 -17.04
CA PRO A 76 31.36 -25.52 -16.18
C PRO A 76 30.98 -24.23 -16.92
N CYS A 77 30.09 -23.45 -16.33
CA CYS A 77 29.58 -22.24 -16.97
C CYS A 77 30.63 -21.12 -16.88
N SER A 78 30.92 -20.43 -17.98
CA SER A 78 31.82 -19.26 -17.94
C SER A 78 31.14 -18.09 -17.22
N SER A 79 31.93 -17.18 -16.64
CA SER A 79 31.39 -15.95 -16.03
C SER A 79 30.64 -15.08 -17.05
N SER A 80 31.11 -15.04 -18.30
CA SER A 80 30.45 -14.31 -19.39
C SER A 80 29.04 -14.83 -19.68
N GLU A 81 28.86 -16.15 -19.67
CA GLU A 81 27.55 -16.77 -19.91
C GLU A 81 26.60 -16.56 -18.73
N ARG A 82 27.11 -16.62 -17.48
CA ARG A 82 26.29 -16.33 -16.29
C ARG A 82 25.80 -14.88 -16.27
N ILE A 83 26.67 -13.93 -16.62
CA ILE A 83 26.31 -12.51 -16.73
C ILE A 83 25.29 -12.29 -17.86
N ARG A 84 25.45 -12.97 -19.01
CA ARG A 84 24.49 -12.91 -20.11
C ARG A 84 23.10 -13.37 -19.68
N LEU A 85 22.99 -14.53 -19.05
CA LEU A 85 21.71 -15.04 -18.56
C LEU A 85 21.12 -14.17 -17.44
N HIS A 86 21.95 -13.68 -16.52
CA HIS A 86 21.49 -12.76 -15.48
C HIS A 86 20.95 -11.46 -16.08
N LYS A 87 21.55 -10.93 -17.15
CA LYS A 87 21.03 -9.76 -17.88
C LYS A 87 19.64 -10.04 -18.46
N LEU A 88 19.44 -11.17 -19.15
CA LEU A 88 18.12 -11.56 -19.68
C LEU A 88 17.09 -11.71 -18.57
N PHE A 89 17.49 -12.33 -17.46
CA PHE A 89 16.65 -12.54 -16.28
C PHE A 89 16.20 -11.22 -15.63
N TRP A 90 17.15 -10.31 -15.39
CA TRP A 90 16.87 -9.00 -14.81
C TRP A 90 15.94 -8.19 -15.72
N ASN A 91 16.13 -8.24 -17.04
CA ASN A 91 15.25 -7.56 -17.99
C ASN A 91 13.81 -8.10 -17.98
N GLN A 92 13.63 -9.38 -17.68
CA GLN A 92 12.28 -9.93 -17.55
C GLN A 92 11.56 -9.35 -16.31
N GLY A 93 12.25 -9.24 -15.17
CA GLY A 93 11.72 -8.58 -13.98
C GLY A 93 10.45 -9.19 -13.37
N VAL A 94 10.11 -10.45 -13.71
CA VAL A 94 8.94 -11.16 -13.14
C VAL A 94 9.37 -12.12 -12.03
N ALA A 95 10.33 -13.01 -12.30
CA ALA A 95 10.88 -13.91 -11.28
C ALA A 95 12.02 -13.22 -10.49
N ASN A 96 12.18 -13.60 -9.22
CA ASN A 96 13.13 -12.96 -8.33
C ASN A 96 14.49 -13.68 -8.25
N VAL A 97 14.53 -15.00 -8.46
CA VAL A 97 15.76 -15.80 -8.33
C VAL A 97 16.09 -16.55 -9.61
N LEU A 98 17.34 -16.46 -10.06
CA LEU A 98 17.88 -17.28 -11.15
C LEU A 98 18.86 -18.30 -10.58
N LEU A 99 18.63 -19.57 -10.87
CA LEU A 99 19.45 -20.69 -10.46
C LEU A 99 20.18 -21.29 -11.67
N LEU A 100 21.51 -21.18 -11.68
CA LEU A 100 22.36 -21.78 -12.71
C LEU A 100 23.14 -22.95 -12.11
N ILE A 101 23.01 -24.13 -12.70
CA ILE A 101 23.64 -25.38 -12.22
C ILE A 101 24.64 -25.83 -13.28
N ASP A 102 25.91 -25.97 -12.94
CA ASP A 102 26.93 -26.58 -13.79
C ASP A 102 27.46 -27.90 -13.13
N PRO A 103 28.40 -28.65 -13.74
CA PRO A 103 28.90 -29.90 -13.17
C PRO A 103 29.61 -29.81 -11.82
N ASP A 104 30.02 -28.62 -11.38
CA ASP A 104 30.82 -28.44 -10.17
C ASP A 104 30.14 -27.53 -9.13
N SER A 105 29.23 -26.65 -9.56
CA SER A 105 28.72 -25.54 -8.76
C SER A 105 27.28 -25.15 -9.13
N VAL A 106 26.63 -24.50 -8.17
CA VAL A 106 25.30 -23.90 -8.29
C VAL A 106 25.42 -22.41 -7.96
N TYR A 107 24.84 -21.55 -8.78
CA TYR A 107 24.92 -20.09 -8.66
C TYR A 107 23.51 -19.52 -8.53
N LEU A 108 23.27 -18.73 -7.47
CA LEU A 108 22.01 -18.05 -7.22
C LEU A 108 22.16 -16.57 -7.51
N TYR A 109 21.40 -16.03 -8.45
CA TYR A 109 21.39 -14.60 -8.77
C TYR A 109 20.07 -13.94 -8.37
N SER A 110 20.15 -12.66 -8.01
CA SER A 110 18.99 -11.80 -7.80
C SER A 110 18.50 -11.17 -9.09
N GLY A 111 17.19 -11.20 -9.31
CA GLY A 111 16.50 -10.50 -10.40
C GLY A 111 16.20 -9.03 -10.10
N LEU A 112 16.44 -8.57 -8.87
CA LEU A 112 16.23 -7.19 -8.45
C LEU A 112 17.54 -6.40 -8.40
N MET A 113 18.65 -6.94 -8.88
CA MET A 113 19.93 -6.21 -8.91
C MET A 113 20.48 -6.13 -10.32
N GLU A 114 20.88 -4.91 -10.70
CA GLU A 114 21.39 -4.59 -12.03
C GLU A 114 22.61 -5.46 -12.41
N PRO A 115 22.67 -6.00 -13.64
CA PRO A 115 23.83 -6.70 -14.16
C PRO A 115 24.99 -5.73 -14.41
N ARG A 116 25.92 -5.59 -13.46
CA ARG A 116 27.17 -4.80 -13.66
C ARG A 116 28.34 -5.69 -14.05
N VAL A 117 29.03 -5.33 -15.11
CA VAL A 117 30.36 -5.88 -15.44
C VAL A 117 31.40 -5.04 -14.69
N GLY A 118 32.09 -5.64 -13.72
CA GLY A 118 33.22 -4.96 -13.08
C GLY A 118 34.32 -4.66 -14.09
N GLU A 119 34.98 -3.50 -13.97
CA GLU A 119 36.15 -3.13 -14.80
C GLU A 119 37.34 -4.11 -14.66
N ASP A 120 37.28 -5.02 -13.69
CA ASP A 120 38.23 -6.11 -13.45
C ASP A 120 37.50 -7.46 -13.61
N GLU A 121 37.95 -8.32 -14.54
CA GLU A 121 37.52 -9.73 -14.64
C GLU A 121 37.77 -10.54 -13.34
N THR A 122 38.51 -9.95 -12.39
CA THR A 122 38.87 -10.54 -11.09
C THR A 122 37.99 -10.08 -9.92
N LYS A 123 36.96 -9.23 -10.13
CA LYS A 123 36.09 -8.73 -9.04
C LYS A 123 34.64 -9.22 -9.14
N LYS A 124 34.10 -9.53 -7.95
CA LYS A 124 32.79 -10.10 -7.61
C LYS A 124 31.63 -9.68 -8.51
N GLU A 125 30.92 -10.66 -9.03
CA GLU A 125 29.59 -10.51 -9.63
C GLU A 125 28.61 -9.99 -8.56
N PRO A 126 28.12 -8.74 -8.63
CA PRO A 126 27.37 -8.14 -7.52
C PRO A 126 26.06 -8.88 -7.28
N ALA A 127 25.35 -9.24 -8.37
CA ALA A 127 24.05 -9.91 -8.34
C ALA A 127 24.08 -11.35 -7.84
N LEU A 128 25.26 -11.96 -7.75
CA LEU A 128 25.43 -13.28 -7.15
C LEU A 128 25.10 -13.19 -5.66
N VAL A 129 24.04 -13.89 -5.27
CA VAL A 129 23.60 -14.04 -3.89
C VAL A 129 24.48 -15.07 -3.20
N GLU A 130 24.62 -16.26 -3.80
CA GLU A 130 25.36 -17.37 -3.24
C GLU A 130 25.93 -18.30 -4.34
N LYS A 131 27.10 -18.89 -4.06
CA LYS A 131 27.68 -19.97 -4.86
C LYS A 131 27.82 -21.21 -3.98
N LEU A 132 27.19 -22.30 -4.37
CA LEU A 132 27.16 -23.58 -3.67
C LEU A 132 27.89 -24.66 -4.47
N LYS A 133 28.41 -25.70 -3.80
CA LYS A 133 28.76 -26.95 -4.49
C LYS A 133 27.50 -27.77 -4.73
N ILE A 134 27.52 -28.65 -5.73
CA ILE A 134 26.37 -29.54 -6.01
C ILE A 134 25.95 -30.34 -4.78
N ALA A 135 26.90 -30.87 -4.00
CA ALA A 135 26.60 -31.64 -2.80
C ALA A 135 25.85 -30.82 -1.74
N ASP A 136 26.23 -29.55 -1.58
CA ASP A 136 25.58 -28.64 -0.62
C ASP A 136 24.17 -28.28 -1.11
N TYR A 137 24.02 -27.99 -2.41
CA TYR A 137 22.72 -27.72 -3.03
C TYR A 137 21.76 -28.91 -2.90
N ALA A 138 22.24 -30.13 -3.14
CA ALA A 138 21.43 -31.34 -2.98
C ALA A 138 20.90 -31.52 -1.54
N GLN A 139 21.62 -31.01 -0.53
CA GLN A 139 21.17 -31.02 0.86
C GLN A 139 20.24 -29.86 1.20
N CYS A 140 20.38 -28.71 0.55
CA CYS A 140 19.66 -27.49 0.91
C CYS A 140 18.50 -27.13 -0.04
N ILE A 141 18.26 -27.85 -1.13
CA ILE A 141 17.18 -27.55 -2.10
C ILE A 141 15.80 -27.47 -1.42
N TYR A 142 15.52 -28.38 -0.50
CA TYR A 142 14.29 -28.38 0.32
C TYR A 142 14.17 -27.06 1.10
N THR A 143 15.24 -26.69 1.81
CA THR A 143 15.30 -25.46 2.59
C THR A 143 15.19 -24.23 1.71
N LEU A 144 15.84 -24.20 0.54
CA LEU A 144 15.76 -23.09 -0.41
C LEU A 144 14.33 -22.87 -0.88
N PHE A 145 13.64 -23.92 -1.34
CA PHE A 145 12.27 -23.80 -1.82
C PHE A 145 11.32 -23.38 -0.70
N GLN A 146 11.50 -23.91 0.51
CA GLN A 146 10.76 -23.44 1.67
C GLN A 146 11.04 -21.96 1.98
N GLN A 147 12.30 -21.52 1.92
CA GLN A 147 12.66 -20.13 2.18
C GLN A 147 12.14 -19.18 1.10
N LEU A 148 12.03 -19.62 -0.16
CA LEU A 148 11.38 -18.87 -1.23
C LEU A 148 9.87 -18.81 -1.00
N ALA A 149 9.24 -19.93 -0.64
CA ALA A 149 7.80 -20.00 -0.34
C ALA A 149 7.42 -19.16 0.88
N THR A 150 8.29 -19.03 1.88
CA THR A 150 8.04 -18.19 3.06
C THR A 150 8.51 -16.75 2.88
N GLY A 151 9.38 -16.46 1.91
CA GLY A 151 10.02 -15.16 1.74
C GLY A 151 11.24 -14.93 2.66
N ARG A 152 11.59 -15.93 3.48
CA ARG A 152 12.78 -15.93 4.37
C ARG A 152 14.08 -15.78 3.59
N PHE A 153 14.15 -16.30 2.36
CA PHE A 153 15.34 -16.15 1.51
C PHE A 153 15.71 -14.66 1.31
N TYR A 154 14.71 -13.81 1.07
CA TYR A 154 14.91 -12.37 0.90
C TYR A 154 15.20 -11.63 2.22
N GLU A 155 14.88 -12.21 3.39
CA GLU A 155 15.24 -11.64 4.71
C GLU A 155 16.70 -11.85 5.05
N ILE A 156 17.26 -12.97 4.58
CA ILE A 156 18.66 -13.32 4.80
C ILE A 156 19.57 -12.50 3.88
N HIS A 157 19.06 -12.07 2.72
CA HIS A 157 19.80 -11.32 1.69
C HIS A 157 19.15 -9.97 1.31
N PRO A 158 18.75 -9.11 2.25
CA PRO A 158 17.93 -7.92 1.96
C PRO A 158 18.60 -6.95 0.98
N GLU A 159 19.92 -6.81 1.04
CA GLU A 159 20.73 -5.95 0.16
C GLU A 159 20.75 -6.43 -1.30
N LYS A 160 20.38 -7.69 -1.56
CA LYS A 160 20.31 -8.27 -2.90
C LYS A 160 18.93 -8.10 -3.54
N PHE A 161 17.90 -7.78 -2.76
CA PHE A 161 16.50 -7.78 -3.20
C PHE A 161 15.82 -6.44 -2.95
N GLU A 162 16.53 -5.33 -3.24
CA GLU A 162 15.98 -3.98 -3.12
C GLU A 162 15.14 -3.62 -4.36
N PRO A 163 13.84 -3.29 -4.23
CA PRO A 163 12.96 -3.06 -5.39
C PRO A 163 13.37 -1.90 -6.31
N ASN A 164 14.10 -0.90 -5.79
CA ASN A 164 14.57 0.25 -6.58
C ASN A 164 15.68 -0.10 -7.60
N GLN A 165 16.26 -1.31 -7.51
CA GLN A 165 17.29 -1.79 -8.42
C GLN A 165 16.73 -2.76 -9.50
N ALA A 166 15.39 -2.96 -9.50
CA ALA A 166 14.70 -3.70 -10.54
C ALA A 166 14.71 -2.95 -11.89
N VAL A 167 14.53 -3.70 -12.99
CA VAL A 167 14.54 -3.16 -14.36
C VAL A 167 13.53 -2.05 -14.56
N ASP A 168 12.32 -2.16 -13.99
CA ASP A 168 11.26 -1.17 -14.12
C ASP A 168 11.67 0.16 -13.49
N SER A 169 12.23 0.13 -12.28
CA SER A 169 12.69 1.30 -11.53
C SER A 169 13.85 2.00 -12.25
N HIS A 170 14.83 1.24 -12.74
CA HIS A 170 16.00 1.80 -13.42
C HIS A 170 15.63 2.38 -14.81
N LEU A 171 14.81 1.66 -15.59
CA LEU A 171 14.32 2.13 -16.88
C LEU A 171 13.46 3.39 -16.73
N LEU A 172 12.58 3.43 -15.72
CA LEU A 172 11.78 4.61 -15.36
C LEU A 172 12.66 5.81 -15.04
N GLU A 173 13.73 5.64 -14.25
CA GLU A 173 14.65 6.71 -13.88
C GLU A 173 15.38 7.26 -15.12
N ASN A 174 15.97 6.39 -15.94
CA ASN A 174 16.65 6.80 -17.17
C ASN A 174 15.71 7.52 -18.16
N LEU A 175 14.46 7.07 -18.25
CA LEU A 175 13.47 7.71 -19.10
C LEU A 175 12.97 9.05 -18.57
N ARG A 176 12.87 9.21 -17.24
CA ARG A 176 12.57 10.51 -16.62
C ARG A 176 13.68 11.52 -16.89
N ASP A 177 14.92 11.07 -16.83
CA ASP A 177 16.09 11.90 -17.17
C ASP A 177 16.08 12.26 -18.66
N PHE A 178 15.87 11.28 -19.55
CA PHE A 178 15.75 11.54 -20.99
C PHE A 178 14.65 12.55 -21.32
N ARG A 179 13.45 12.39 -20.74
CA ARG A 179 12.35 13.34 -20.90
C ARG A 179 12.74 14.75 -20.42
N SER A 180 13.37 14.85 -19.26
CA SER A 180 13.71 16.16 -18.68
C SER A 180 14.69 16.92 -19.59
N GLU A 181 15.66 16.21 -20.15
CA GLU A 181 16.63 16.77 -21.11
C GLU A 181 16.00 17.19 -22.46
N LEU A 182 14.91 16.55 -22.89
CA LEU A 182 14.16 16.95 -24.09
C LEU A 182 13.32 18.22 -23.89
N ILE A 183 12.93 18.51 -22.65
CA ILE A 183 12.07 19.66 -22.30
C ILE A 183 12.91 20.88 -21.90
N GLU A 184 14.07 20.67 -21.29
CA GLU A 184 14.94 21.75 -20.79
C GLU A 184 15.77 22.39 -21.92
N GLY A 185 15.89 23.73 -21.92
CA GLY A 185 16.73 24.50 -22.85
C GLY A 185 15.96 25.41 -23.81
N ASP A 186 16.68 26.21 -24.61
CA ASP A 186 16.09 27.17 -25.56
C ASP A 186 15.36 26.48 -26.74
N ASP A 187 15.75 25.23 -27.06
CA ASP A 187 15.13 24.37 -28.08
C ASP A 187 14.19 23.29 -27.46
N GLY A 188 13.75 23.48 -26.21
CA GLY A 188 12.93 22.52 -25.47
C GLY A 188 11.62 22.16 -26.18
N LEU A 189 11.27 20.88 -26.17
CA LEU A 189 10.04 20.36 -26.75
C LEU A 189 8.84 20.61 -25.83
N ASP A 190 7.65 20.76 -26.44
CA ASP A 190 6.43 20.61 -25.67
C ASP A 190 6.28 19.17 -25.15
N ILE A 191 5.57 19.04 -24.03
CA ILE A 191 5.51 17.78 -23.31
C ILE A 191 4.76 16.71 -24.12
N ARG A 192 3.72 17.10 -24.86
CA ARG A 192 2.90 16.20 -25.67
C ARG A 192 3.71 15.61 -26.82
N ASP A 193 4.56 16.40 -27.46
CA ASP A 193 5.47 15.98 -28.51
C ASP A 193 6.61 15.13 -27.95
N THR A 194 7.14 15.49 -26.77
CA THR A 194 8.14 14.71 -26.05
C THR A 194 7.65 13.28 -25.76
N HIS A 195 6.45 13.14 -25.21
CA HIS A 195 5.90 11.82 -24.88
C HIS A 195 5.57 11.00 -26.12
N ALA A 196 5.03 11.63 -27.18
CA ALA A 196 4.79 10.96 -28.45
C ALA A 196 6.10 10.41 -29.06
N PHE A 197 7.16 11.20 -29.00
CA PHE A 197 8.48 10.82 -29.50
C PHE A 197 9.11 9.68 -28.69
N ILE A 198 9.18 9.81 -27.36
CA ILE A 198 9.68 8.76 -26.46
C ILE A 198 8.90 7.47 -26.69
N GLY A 199 7.58 7.56 -26.84
CA GLY A 199 6.76 6.39 -27.11
C GLY A 199 7.14 5.70 -28.41
N ARG A 200 7.29 6.45 -29.51
CA ARG A 200 7.72 5.91 -30.81
C ARG A 200 9.10 5.23 -30.72
N VAL A 201 10.03 5.82 -29.98
CA VAL A 201 11.36 5.23 -29.76
C VAL A 201 11.25 3.92 -28.99
N LEU A 202 10.51 3.88 -27.88
CA LEU A 202 10.33 2.66 -27.08
C LEU A 202 9.64 1.56 -27.88
N PHE A 203 8.67 1.90 -28.74
CA PHE A 203 8.06 0.92 -29.64
C PHE A 203 9.03 0.36 -30.66
N LEU A 204 9.82 1.25 -31.29
CA LEU A 204 10.84 0.82 -32.23
C LEU A 204 11.82 -0.13 -31.53
N CYS A 205 12.32 0.22 -30.35
CA CYS A 205 13.18 -0.66 -29.55
C CYS A 205 12.53 -2.02 -29.28
N TYR A 206 11.26 -2.05 -28.88
CA TYR A 206 10.52 -3.29 -28.67
C TYR A 206 10.41 -4.12 -29.94
N LEU A 207 10.00 -3.54 -31.07
CA LEU A 207 9.84 -4.26 -32.34
C LEU A 207 11.17 -4.78 -32.89
N LEU A 208 12.26 -4.02 -32.67
CA LEU A 208 13.61 -4.40 -33.06
C LEU A 208 14.12 -5.57 -32.23
N ASP A 209 14.08 -5.46 -30.90
CA ASP A 209 14.60 -6.50 -30.00
C ASP A 209 13.74 -7.78 -30.09
N ARG A 210 12.47 -7.66 -30.48
CA ARG A 210 11.59 -8.78 -30.80
C ARG A 210 11.77 -9.36 -32.20
N GLU A 211 12.68 -8.82 -33.01
CA GLU A 211 12.93 -9.28 -34.38
C GLU A 211 11.69 -9.18 -35.31
N ILE A 212 10.71 -8.35 -34.93
CA ILE A 212 9.53 -8.07 -35.77
C ILE A 212 9.95 -7.15 -36.93
N VAL A 213 10.90 -6.26 -36.67
CA VAL A 213 11.51 -5.34 -37.64
C VAL A 213 13.01 -5.58 -37.66
N ASP A 214 13.56 -5.78 -38.85
CA ASP A 214 14.98 -6.09 -39.05
C ASP A 214 15.71 -4.88 -39.63
N ILE A 215 16.80 -4.47 -38.97
CA ILE A 215 17.74 -3.44 -39.43
C ILE A 215 19.16 -3.99 -39.61
N GLY A 216 19.32 -5.30 -39.52
CA GLY A 216 20.58 -6.02 -39.53
C GLY A 216 20.73 -6.94 -38.30
N LYS A 217 21.73 -7.82 -38.35
CA LYS A 217 22.04 -8.73 -37.24
C LYS A 217 22.99 -8.07 -36.25
N PRO A 218 22.66 -8.01 -34.95
CA PRO A 218 23.59 -7.54 -33.94
C PRO A 218 24.81 -8.49 -33.82
N GLU A 219 25.96 -7.94 -33.42
CA GLU A 219 27.21 -8.69 -33.24
C GLU A 219 27.39 -9.08 -31.77
N GLY A 220 27.79 -10.32 -31.47
CA GLY A 220 28.09 -10.74 -30.10
C GLY A 220 26.87 -10.71 -29.17
N ASN A 221 26.98 -9.98 -28.04
CA ASN A 221 25.94 -9.86 -27.00
C ASN A 221 25.08 -8.59 -27.13
N ASP A 222 25.14 -7.92 -28.28
CA ASP A 222 24.40 -6.70 -28.55
C ASP A 222 22.91 -7.01 -28.85
N THR A 223 22.02 -6.09 -28.47
CA THR A 223 20.61 -6.14 -28.86
C THR A 223 20.38 -5.37 -30.17
N ALA A 224 19.24 -5.58 -30.83
CA ALA A 224 18.89 -4.81 -32.01
C ALA A 224 18.75 -3.31 -31.71
N THR A 225 18.37 -2.94 -30.48
CA THR A 225 18.39 -1.55 -30.01
C THR A 225 19.81 -0.97 -29.96
N THR A 226 20.80 -1.73 -29.48
CA THR A 226 22.20 -1.27 -29.52
C THR A 226 22.75 -1.18 -30.95
N LEU A 227 22.27 -2.03 -31.87
CA LEU A 227 22.58 -1.91 -33.29
C LEU A 227 22.00 -0.61 -33.88
N LEU A 228 20.77 -0.24 -33.52
CA LEU A 228 20.17 1.05 -33.89
C LEU A 228 21.05 2.22 -33.41
N ALA A 229 21.51 2.17 -32.15
CA ALA A 229 22.41 3.19 -31.62
C ALA A 229 23.71 3.31 -32.44
N ARG A 230 24.30 2.17 -32.86
CA ARG A 230 25.50 2.14 -33.70
C ARG A 230 25.25 2.66 -35.10
N GLU A 231 24.14 2.29 -35.74
CA GLU A 231 23.78 2.77 -37.07
C GLU A 231 23.53 4.28 -37.09
N LEU A 232 22.92 4.83 -36.04
CA LEU A 232 22.81 6.27 -35.83
C LEU A 232 24.20 6.91 -35.63
N SER A 233 25.05 6.31 -34.80
CA SER A 233 26.40 6.84 -34.53
C SER A 233 27.31 6.85 -35.76
N ARG A 234 27.16 5.90 -36.69
CA ARG A 234 27.96 5.77 -37.92
C ARG A 234 27.67 6.85 -38.96
N ARG A 235 26.55 7.56 -38.84
CA ARG A 235 26.12 8.58 -39.82
C ARG A 235 26.89 9.89 -39.60
N GLU A 236 27.20 10.57 -40.70
CA GLU A 236 28.14 11.69 -40.76
C GLU A 236 27.69 12.92 -39.94
N ASP A 237 26.39 13.20 -39.91
CA ASP A 237 25.81 14.34 -39.19
C ASP A 237 24.40 14.05 -38.61
N ASN A 238 23.85 15.01 -37.88
CA ASN A 238 22.52 14.90 -37.29
C ASN A 238 21.41 14.83 -38.34
N ASP A 239 21.59 15.33 -39.56
CA ASP A 239 20.58 15.24 -40.62
C ASP A 239 20.46 13.82 -41.14
N ALA A 240 21.59 13.17 -41.43
CA ALA A 240 21.63 11.78 -41.85
C ALA A 240 21.10 10.83 -40.77
N ARG A 241 21.31 11.15 -39.48
CA ARG A 241 20.74 10.40 -38.34
C ARG A 241 19.22 10.50 -38.30
N MET A 242 18.70 11.73 -38.37
CA MET A 242 17.27 12.00 -38.35
C MET A 242 16.56 11.42 -39.59
N ASP A 243 17.17 11.53 -40.76
CA ASP A 243 16.67 10.93 -42.01
C ASP A 243 16.51 9.42 -41.89
N TYR A 244 17.47 8.74 -41.26
CA TYR A 244 17.43 7.30 -41.06
C TYR A 244 16.34 6.90 -40.06
N LEU A 245 16.29 7.55 -38.89
CA LEU A 245 15.28 7.27 -37.86
C LEU A 245 13.85 7.49 -38.39
N TYR A 246 13.61 8.60 -39.08
CA TYR A 246 12.27 8.91 -39.59
C TYR A 246 11.87 8.06 -40.79
N ARG A 247 12.84 7.53 -41.54
CA ARG A 247 12.56 6.49 -42.55
C ARG A 247 12.03 5.21 -41.90
N LEU A 248 12.65 4.78 -40.79
CA LEU A 248 12.14 3.65 -40.00
C LEU A 248 10.72 3.92 -39.49
N PHE A 249 10.47 5.11 -38.93
CA PHE A 249 9.11 5.48 -38.50
C PHE A 249 8.08 5.46 -39.64
N GLU A 250 8.45 5.90 -40.84
CA GLU A 250 7.56 5.86 -42.00
C GLU A 250 7.34 4.43 -42.52
N GLU A 251 8.35 3.55 -42.43
CA GLU A 251 8.20 2.12 -42.71
C GLU A 251 7.26 1.44 -41.69
N LEU A 252 7.44 1.72 -40.39
CA LEU A 252 6.55 1.24 -39.33
C LEU A 252 5.12 1.75 -39.53
N ARG A 253 4.95 3.02 -39.89
CA ARG A 253 3.65 3.62 -40.20
C ARG A 253 2.95 2.86 -41.33
N LYS A 254 3.65 2.54 -42.42
CA LYS A 254 3.09 1.80 -43.55
C LYS A 254 2.72 0.36 -43.18
N ARG A 255 3.57 -0.30 -42.38
CA ARG A 255 3.46 -1.72 -42.01
C ARG A 255 2.41 -1.98 -40.94
N PHE A 256 2.37 -1.16 -39.89
CA PHE A 256 1.49 -1.37 -38.74
C PHE A 256 0.26 -0.45 -38.71
N ASN A 257 0.30 0.73 -39.37
CA ASN A 257 -0.80 1.71 -39.48
C ASN A 257 -1.66 1.87 -38.22
N GLY A 258 -0.98 2.05 -37.09
CA GLY A 258 -1.64 2.23 -35.80
C GLY A 258 -1.79 3.71 -35.44
N ASN A 259 -2.55 3.95 -34.38
CA ASN A 259 -2.81 5.27 -33.78
C ASN A 259 -1.56 6.00 -33.24
N MET A 260 -0.35 5.56 -33.59
CA MET A 260 0.93 6.07 -33.11
C MET A 260 1.65 6.99 -34.12
N PHE A 261 1.39 6.80 -35.41
CA PHE A 261 2.07 7.51 -36.50
C PHE A 261 1.12 8.43 -37.30
N ASP A 262 -0.02 8.81 -36.71
CA ASP A 262 -1.03 9.67 -37.36
C ASP A 262 -0.65 11.15 -37.42
N ARG A 263 0.44 11.55 -36.75
CA ARG A 263 0.93 12.94 -36.68
C ARG A 263 1.88 13.26 -37.84
N ASP A 264 2.06 14.55 -38.11
CA ASP A 264 3.03 15.05 -39.09
C ASP A 264 4.47 14.79 -38.62
N LEU A 265 5.04 13.68 -39.10
CA LEU A 265 6.40 13.26 -38.82
C LEU A 265 7.45 14.24 -39.35
N ASP A 266 7.19 14.95 -40.45
CA ASP A 266 8.13 15.93 -41.00
C ASP A 266 8.25 17.16 -40.09
N ALA A 267 7.12 17.58 -39.51
CA ALA A 267 7.11 18.65 -38.52
C ALA A 267 7.80 18.23 -37.21
N GLU A 268 7.56 17.01 -36.73
CA GLU A 268 8.23 16.46 -35.54
C GLU A 268 9.75 16.37 -35.75
N LYS A 269 10.20 15.85 -36.89
CA LYS A 269 11.62 15.70 -37.25
C LYS A 269 12.40 17.00 -37.10
N ARG A 270 11.83 18.13 -37.53
CA ARG A 270 12.45 19.45 -37.39
C ARG A 270 12.63 19.85 -35.93
N ARG A 271 11.68 19.51 -35.06
CA ARG A 271 11.70 19.84 -33.62
C ARG A 271 12.64 18.94 -32.83
N ILE A 272 12.74 17.66 -33.18
CA ILE A 272 13.62 16.68 -32.49
C ILE A 272 15.10 16.86 -32.85
N ARG A 273 15.41 17.42 -34.03
CA ARG A 273 16.79 17.54 -34.54
C ARG A 273 17.82 18.09 -33.54
N PRO A 274 17.55 19.13 -32.72
CA PRO A 274 18.51 19.64 -31.73
C PRO A 274 18.85 18.63 -30.62
N HIS A 275 18.00 17.62 -30.41
CA HIS A 275 18.06 16.67 -29.30
C HIS A 275 18.70 15.33 -29.67
N MET A 276 19.24 15.18 -30.89
CA MET A 276 19.74 13.91 -31.41
C MET A 276 20.87 13.30 -30.56
N GLU A 277 21.71 14.12 -29.94
CA GLU A 277 22.76 13.65 -29.04
C GLU A 277 22.18 12.99 -27.78
N LYS A 278 21.08 13.53 -27.24
CA LYS A 278 20.39 12.96 -26.07
C LYS A 278 19.76 11.61 -26.38
N LEU A 279 19.15 11.47 -27.56
CA LEU A 279 18.65 10.19 -28.04
C LEU A 279 19.79 9.17 -28.20
N SER A 280 20.93 9.60 -28.74
CA SER A 280 22.09 8.72 -28.93
C SER A 280 22.67 8.25 -27.59
N LEU A 281 22.71 9.13 -26.58
CA LEU A 281 23.09 8.76 -25.21
C LEU A 281 22.13 7.76 -24.60
N PHE A 282 20.82 8.02 -24.72
CA PHE A 282 19.78 7.09 -24.26
C PHE A 282 19.99 5.73 -24.91
N LEU A 283 19.84 5.60 -26.24
CA LEU A 283 19.96 4.32 -26.96
C LEU A 283 21.33 3.64 -26.80
N GLY A 284 22.39 4.40 -26.50
CA GLY A 284 23.74 3.88 -26.28
C GLY A 284 24.00 3.27 -24.91
N GLY A 285 23.08 3.40 -23.95
CA GLY A 285 23.26 2.85 -22.59
C GLY A 285 23.73 3.83 -21.55
N HIS A 286 23.90 5.10 -21.90
CA HIS A 286 24.47 6.09 -21.01
C HIS A 286 23.42 6.60 -20.00
N GLU A 287 23.89 6.92 -18.79
CA GLU A 287 23.10 7.77 -17.91
C GLU A 287 22.95 9.15 -18.57
N VAL A 288 21.74 9.46 -19.03
CA VAL A 288 21.49 10.65 -19.88
C VAL A 288 21.90 11.94 -19.16
N ARG A 289 21.71 12.00 -17.84
CA ARG A 289 22.00 13.16 -17.00
C ARG A 289 23.48 13.39 -16.74
N THR A 290 24.27 12.34 -16.53
CA THR A 290 25.69 12.43 -16.17
C THR A 290 26.61 12.27 -17.38
N GLY A 291 26.10 11.69 -18.48
CA GLY A 291 26.89 11.30 -19.65
C GLY A 291 27.88 10.18 -19.35
N GLN A 292 27.82 9.58 -18.15
CA GLN A 292 28.72 8.50 -17.77
C GLN A 292 28.46 7.27 -18.63
N LEU A 293 29.53 6.61 -19.08
CA LEU A 293 29.47 5.32 -19.76
C LEU A 293 28.85 4.30 -18.80
N SER A 294 27.62 3.92 -19.08
CA SER A 294 27.00 2.68 -18.58
C SER A 294 26.77 1.78 -19.79
N GLN A 295 26.88 0.47 -19.61
CA GLN A 295 26.59 -0.49 -20.69
C GLN A 295 25.08 -0.59 -20.81
N TRP A 296 24.51 -0.43 -22.02
CA TRP A 296 23.07 -0.54 -22.24
C TRP A 296 22.53 -1.86 -21.66
N PRO A 297 21.79 -1.81 -20.53
CA PRO A 297 21.43 -3.01 -19.81
C PRO A 297 20.12 -3.60 -20.33
N TYR A 298 19.38 -2.86 -21.17
CA TYR A 298 18.01 -3.19 -21.54
C TYR A 298 17.91 -4.14 -22.73
N ASP A 299 17.02 -5.11 -22.61
CA ASP A 299 16.62 -6.01 -23.67
C ASP A 299 15.09 -6.04 -23.71
N PHE A 300 14.50 -5.28 -24.65
CA PHE A 300 13.05 -5.16 -24.76
C PHE A 300 12.39 -6.44 -25.27
N LYS A 301 13.18 -7.44 -25.72
CA LYS A 301 12.69 -8.80 -25.96
C LYS A 301 12.13 -9.39 -24.67
N MET A 302 12.86 -9.20 -23.56
CA MET A 302 12.55 -9.79 -22.26
C MET A 302 11.60 -8.95 -21.40
N ILE A 303 11.61 -7.62 -21.56
CA ILE A 303 10.78 -6.70 -20.75
C ILE A 303 9.28 -6.94 -21.01
N PRO A 304 8.47 -7.22 -19.97
CA PRO A 304 7.03 -7.39 -20.11
C PRO A 304 6.31 -6.11 -20.54
N VAL A 305 5.23 -6.28 -21.30
CA VAL A 305 4.42 -5.17 -21.79
C VAL A 305 3.84 -4.34 -20.65
N GLU A 306 3.46 -4.97 -19.53
CA GLU A 306 2.91 -4.26 -18.38
C GLU A 306 3.92 -3.31 -17.74
N THR A 307 5.23 -3.64 -17.79
CA THR A 307 6.31 -2.76 -17.35
C THR A 307 6.38 -1.52 -18.23
N ILE A 308 6.18 -1.68 -19.53
CA ILE A 308 6.12 -0.58 -20.50
C ILE A 308 4.87 0.29 -20.26
N SER A 309 3.69 -0.31 -20.05
CA SER A 309 2.46 0.42 -19.71
C SER A 309 2.58 1.21 -18.40
N ALA A 310 3.29 0.64 -17.42
CA ALA A 310 3.65 1.28 -16.17
C ALA A 310 4.53 2.52 -16.38
N ILE A 311 5.53 2.43 -17.27
CA ILE A 311 6.41 3.54 -17.64
C ILE A 311 5.65 4.72 -18.23
N TYR A 312 4.75 4.46 -19.18
CA TYR A 312 3.97 5.54 -19.80
C TYR A 312 3.03 6.25 -18.83
N GLN A 313 2.53 5.54 -17.83
CA GLN A 313 1.71 6.14 -16.78
C GLN A 313 2.48 7.21 -16.00
N ASP A 314 3.78 7.01 -15.76
CA ASP A 314 4.64 8.02 -15.14
C ASP A 314 4.86 9.25 -16.03
N PHE A 315 4.89 9.06 -17.34
CA PHE A 315 4.95 10.17 -18.30
C PHE A 315 3.70 11.04 -18.25
N LEU A 316 2.51 10.44 -18.31
CA LEU A 316 1.24 11.15 -18.13
C LEU A 316 1.21 11.94 -16.82
N ALA A 317 1.78 11.36 -15.77
CA ALA A 317 1.88 11.98 -14.46
C ALA A 317 2.74 13.26 -14.48
N ALA A 318 3.84 13.29 -15.21
CA ALA A 318 4.70 14.48 -15.30
C ALA A 318 4.22 15.54 -16.29
N GLU A 319 3.24 15.21 -17.14
CA GLU A 319 2.65 16.08 -18.15
C GLU A 319 2.04 17.36 -17.56
N ASP A 320 1.68 17.30 -16.27
CA ASP A 320 1.12 18.41 -15.56
C ASP A 320 1.53 18.34 -14.08
N LYS A 321 2.73 18.80 -13.68
CA LYS A 321 3.17 18.72 -12.26
C LYS A 321 2.33 19.57 -11.29
N GLU A 322 1.72 20.66 -11.76
CA GLU A 322 0.80 21.47 -10.96
C GLU A 322 -0.59 20.84 -10.92
N GLY A 323 -1.08 20.34 -12.05
CA GLY A 323 -2.32 19.60 -12.15
C GLY A 323 -2.23 18.14 -11.70
N GLN A 324 -1.07 17.53 -11.46
CA GLN A 324 -0.97 16.17 -10.90
C GLN A 324 -1.57 16.11 -9.48
N ARG A 325 -1.53 17.26 -8.78
CA ARG A 325 -2.24 17.47 -7.51
C ARG A 325 -3.71 17.84 -7.69
N GLU A 326 -4.07 18.32 -8.87
CA GLU A 326 -5.43 18.69 -9.29
C GLU A 326 -6.06 17.44 -9.98
N THR A 327 -5.74 17.08 -11.22
CA THR A 327 -6.13 15.88 -11.99
C THR A 327 -5.97 14.51 -11.31
N GLY A 328 -5.05 14.34 -10.36
CA GLY A 328 -4.94 13.11 -9.55
C GLY A 328 -4.48 11.84 -10.30
N ALA A 329 -3.81 11.97 -11.44
CA ALA A 329 -3.21 10.85 -12.19
C ALA A 329 -2.01 10.26 -11.42
N PHE A 330 -2.23 9.17 -10.69
CA PHE A 330 -1.19 8.42 -9.98
C PHE A 330 -0.92 7.07 -10.66
N TYR A 331 0.36 6.74 -10.76
CA TYR A 331 0.85 5.41 -11.13
C TYR A 331 0.12 4.32 -10.34
N THR A 332 -0.47 3.35 -11.04
CA THR A 332 -1.05 2.14 -10.45
C THR A 332 -0.04 1.00 -10.62
N PRO A 333 0.70 0.60 -9.57
CA PRO A 333 1.67 -0.47 -9.71
C PRO A 333 1.03 -1.76 -10.19
N ARG A 334 1.76 -2.55 -10.99
CA ARG A 334 1.28 -3.83 -11.55
C ARG A 334 0.60 -4.71 -10.49
N PHE A 335 1.25 -4.90 -9.34
CA PHE A 335 0.72 -5.71 -8.25
C PHE A 335 -0.64 -5.21 -7.73
N LEU A 336 -0.83 -3.89 -7.66
CA LEU A 336 -2.10 -3.30 -7.24
C LEU A 336 -3.17 -3.46 -8.33
N ALA A 337 -2.80 -3.30 -9.60
CA ALA A 337 -3.72 -3.52 -10.72
C ALA A 337 -4.20 -4.99 -10.78
N GLU A 338 -3.27 -5.95 -10.64
CA GLU A 338 -3.57 -7.38 -10.57
C GLU A 338 -4.57 -7.69 -9.45
N MET A 339 -4.42 -7.06 -8.27
CA MET A 339 -5.32 -7.25 -7.14
C MET A 339 -6.73 -6.73 -7.40
N VAL A 340 -6.88 -5.60 -8.08
CA VAL A 340 -8.21 -5.09 -8.47
C VAL A 340 -8.86 -6.04 -9.49
N VAL A 341 -8.08 -6.55 -10.47
CA VAL A 341 -8.58 -7.55 -11.43
C VAL A 341 -8.99 -8.84 -10.72
N ASP A 342 -8.20 -9.34 -9.76
CA ASP A 342 -8.55 -10.54 -8.99
C ASP A 342 -9.83 -10.36 -8.18
N VAL A 343 -10.00 -9.19 -7.53
CA VAL A 343 -11.22 -8.85 -6.81
C VAL A 343 -12.42 -8.68 -7.78
N ALA A 344 -12.21 -8.16 -8.98
CA ALA A 344 -13.24 -7.95 -10.00
C ALA A 344 -13.73 -9.26 -10.64
N MET A 345 -12.81 -10.16 -10.99
CA MET A 345 -13.14 -11.45 -11.60
C MET A 345 -13.74 -12.40 -10.55
N GLY A 346 -13.25 -12.34 -9.30
CA GLY A 346 -13.65 -13.29 -8.26
C GLY A 346 -13.24 -14.72 -8.63
N GLU A 347 -13.94 -15.71 -8.07
CA GLU A 347 -13.71 -17.14 -8.36
C GLU A 347 -14.71 -17.73 -9.37
N ALA A 348 -15.43 -16.87 -10.08
CA ALA A 348 -16.53 -17.32 -10.93
C ALA A 348 -16.00 -18.01 -12.21
N PRO A 349 -16.49 -19.23 -12.55
CA PRO A 349 -15.99 -19.98 -13.71
C PRO A 349 -16.18 -19.25 -15.05
N ASP A 350 -17.23 -18.42 -15.13
CA ASP A 350 -17.65 -17.64 -16.30
C ASP A 350 -16.89 -16.32 -16.47
N ALA A 351 -15.93 -16.00 -15.59
CA ALA A 351 -15.22 -14.73 -15.65
C ALA A 351 -14.49 -14.49 -16.99
N ALA A 352 -14.22 -15.55 -17.76
CA ALA A 352 -13.63 -15.49 -19.10
C ALA A 352 -14.62 -15.06 -20.19
N ASP A 353 -15.92 -15.18 -19.94
CA ASP A 353 -16.99 -14.81 -20.87
C ASP A 353 -17.57 -13.42 -20.57
N ARG A 354 -16.98 -12.69 -19.63
CA ARG A 354 -17.46 -11.36 -19.22
C ARG A 354 -16.93 -10.27 -20.13
N SER A 355 -17.74 -9.23 -20.31
CA SER A 355 -17.28 -7.96 -20.87
C SER A 355 -16.89 -6.96 -19.78
N PHE A 356 -15.86 -6.18 -20.07
CA PHE A 356 -15.21 -5.25 -19.15
C PHE A 356 -15.13 -3.85 -19.75
N LEU A 357 -15.43 -2.84 -18.94
CA LEU A 357 -15.22 -1.43 -19.25
C LEU A 357 -14.28 -0.78 -18.23
N ASP A 358 -13.23 -0.11 -18.71
CA ASP A 358 -12.43 0.81 -17.90
C ASP A 358 -12.77 2.28 -18.22
N PRO A 359 -13.47 3.01 -17.33
CA PRO A 359 -13.98 4.35 -17.63
C PRO A 359 -12.92 5.45 -17.49
N ALA A 360 -11.71 5.14 -17.03
CA ALA A 360 -10.58 6.07 -16.91
C ALA A 360 -9.28 5.30 -17.16
N CYS A 361 -9.14 4.78 -18.37
CA CYS A 361 -8.20 3.70 -18.65
C CYS A 361 -6.72 4.11 -18.58
N GLY A 362 -6.40 5.41 -18.66
CA GLY A 362 -5.03 5.90 -18.58
C GLY A 362 -4.14 5.21 -19.62
N SER A 363 -3.05 4.57 -19.16
CA SER A 363 -2.16 3.80 -20.04
C SER A 363 -2.68 2.39 -20.43
N GLY A 364 -3.87 2.01 -19.99
CA GLY A 364 -4.52 0.75 -20.34
C GLY A 364 -4.10 -0.47 -19.50
N ILE A 365 -3.48 -0.29 -18.32
CA ILE A 365 -2.96 -1.41 -17.51
C ILE A 365 -4.02 -2.47 -17.16
N PHE A 366 -5.24 -2.07 -16.80
CA PHE A 366 -6.33 -3.00 -16.50
C PHE A 366 -6.76 -3.77 -17.74
N LEU A 367 -6.85 -3.09 -18.89
CA LEU A 367 -7.23 -3.70 -20.17
C LEU A 367 -6.18 -4.71 -20.65
N VAL A 368 -4.89 -4.40 -20.48
CA VAL A 368 -3.79 -5.33 -20.80
C VAL A 368 -3.84 -6.57 -19.92
N LEU A 369 -3.99 -6.40 -18.59
CA LEU A 369 -4.07 -7.53 -17.66
C LEU A 369 -5.29 -8.43 -17.94
N LEU A 370 -6.44 -7.82 -18.24
CA LEU A 370 -7.64 -8.55 -18.64
C LEU A 370 -7.43 -9.28 -19.97
N PHE A 371 -6.89 -8.59 -20.98
CA PHE A 371 -6.61 -9.19 -22.29
C PHE A 371 -5.69 -10.40 -22.16
N ASN A 372 -4.56 -10.30 -21.43
CA ASN A 372 -3.63 -11.40 -21.25
C ASN A 372 -4.28 -12.62 -20.58
N ARG A 373 -5.12 -12.43 -19.56
CA ARG A 373 -5.84 -13.52 -18.89
C ARG A 373 -6.89 -14.18 -19.77
N LEU A 374 -7.67 -13.37 -20.48
CA LEU A 374 -8.71 -13.86 -21.39
C LEU A 374 -8.10 -14.61 -22.58
N ALA A 375 -7.04 -14.05 -23.17
CA ALA A 375 -6.28 -14.64 -24.28
C ALA A 375 -5.61 -15.94 -23.86
N GLY A 376 -4.87 -15.94 -22.75
CA GLY A 376 -4.18 -17.13 -22.24
C GLY A 376 -5.13 -18.30 -22.03
N ARG A 377 -6.30 -18.05 -21.42
CA ARG A 377 -7.32 -19.08 -21.22
C ARG A 377 -7.95 -19.54 -22.54
N CYS A 378 -8.32 -18.61 -23.43
CA CYS A 378 -8.91 -18.93 -24.73
C CYS A 378 -7.99 -19.86 -25.54
N LEU A 379 -6.69 -19.55 -25.58
CA LEU A 379 -5.69 -20.33 -26.31
C LEU A 379 -5.38 -21.69 -25.64
N ALA A 380 -5.47 -21.77 -24.32
CA ALA A 380 -5.32 -23.05 -23.60
C ALA A 380 -6.52 -23.99 -23.84
N GLU A 381 -7.74 -23.46 -23.84
CA GLU A 381 -8.96 -24.25 -24.08
C GLU A 381 -9.11 -24.67 -25.55
N ASN A 382 -8.71 -23.81 -26.50
CA ASN A 382 -8.80 -24.06 -27.93
C ASN A 382 -7.52 -23.61 -28.64
N ALA A 383 -6.48 -24.44 -28.65
CA ALA A 383 -5.21 -24.13 -29.33
C ALA A 383 -5.41 -23.98 -30.85
N PRO A 384 -5.42 -22.75 -31.40
CA PRO A 384 -5.66 -22.55 -32.82
C PRO A 384 -4.48 -23.10 -33.62
N GLN A 385 -4.77 -23.89 -34.66
CA GLN A 385 -3.76 -24.65 -35.41
C GLN A 385 -2.91 -23.78 -36.34
N ASP A 386 -3.36 -22.56 -36.64
CA ASP A 386 -2.67 -21.62 -37.50
C ASP A 386 -2.86 -20.17 -37.02
N TYR A 387 -1.97 -19.29 -37.52
CA TYR A 387 -1.94 -17.89 -37.10
C TYR A 387 -3.26 -17.15 -37.33
N LEU A 388 -3.96 -17.36 -38.47
CA LEU A 388 -5.18 -16.59 -38.77
C LEU A 388 -6.26 -16.88 -37.74
N SER A 389 -6.47 -18.16 -37.43
CA SER A 389 -7.40 -18.59 -36.40
C SER A 389 -7.05 -18.01 -35.01
N ARG A 390 -5.74 -17.90 -34.69
CA ARG A 390 -5.28 -17.25 -33.46
C ARG A 390 -5.56 -15.75 -33.46
N ALA A 391 -5.28 -15.07 -34.57
CA ALA A 391 -5.54 -13.65 -34.72
C ALA A 391 -7.04 -13.33 -34.62
N GLU A 392 -7.90 -14.13 -35.24
CA GLU A 392 -9.36 -14.01 -35.13
C GLU A 392 -9.82 -14.16 -33.68
N ALA A 393 -9.38 -15.20 -32.98
CA ALA A 393 -9.74 -15.43 -31.57
C ALA A 393 -9.32 -14.25 -30.66
N LEU A 394 -8.09 -13.74 -30.82
CA LEU A 394 -7.60 -12.61 -30.04
C LEU A 394 -8.30 -11.28 -30.41
N GLN A 395 -8.61 -11.08 -31.69
CA GLN A 395 -9.39 -9.93 -32.14
C GLN A 395 -10.83 -9.97 -31.65
N ASP A 396 -11.43 -11.14 -31.49
CA ASP A 396 -12.77 -11.30 -30.92
C ASP A 396 -12.81 -10.89 -29.44
N ILE A 397 -11.76 -11.18 -28.67
CA ILE A 397 -11.61 -10.68 -27.31
C ILE A 397 -11.56 -9.14 -27.31
N LEU A 398 -10.72 -8.53 -28.15
CA LEU A 398 -10.63 -7.08 -28.28
C LEU A 398 -11.96 -6.46 -28.75
N ARG A 399 -12.69 -7.14 -29.64
CA ARG A 399 -13.95 -6.65 -30.22
C ARG A 399 -15.11 -6.74 -29.24
N HIS A 400 -15.20 -7.79 -28.42
CA HIS A 400 -16.42 -8.08 -27.65
C HIS A 400 -16.25 -8.09 -26.13
N ARG A 401 -15.02 -8.08 -25.61
CA ARG A 401 -14.77 -8.30 -24.18
C ARG A 401 -14.21 -7.11 -23.44
N ILE A 402 -13.49 -6.18 -24.09
CA ILE A 402 -12.86 -5.06 -23.38
C ILE A 402 -13.12 -3.72 -24.07
N ARG A 403 -13.38 -2.69 -23.25
CA ARG A 403 -13.52 -1.28 -23.68
C ARG A 403 -12.81 -0.36 -22.67
N GLY A 404 -12.23 0.73 -23.14
CA GLY A 404 -11.57 1.74 -22.33
C GLY A 404 -11.97 3.15 -22.73
N ILE A 405 -12.05 4.07 -21.76
CA ILE A 405 -12.35 5.48 -21.99
C ILE A 405 -11.30 6.34 -21.30
N ASP A 406 -10.80 7.38 -21.97
CA ASP A 406 -10.01 8.42 -21.33
C ASP A 406 -10.22 9.79 -22.02
N VAL A 407 -10.11 10.87 -21.25
CA VAL A 407 -10.22 12.24 -21.78
C VAL A 407 -8.94 12.69 -22.49
N SER A 408 -7.79 12.13 -22.11
CA SER A 408 -6.49 12.50 -22.65
C SER A 408 -6.20 11.72 -23.92
N GLU A 409 -5.96 12.46 -25.02
CA GLU A 409 -5.49 11.87 -26.28
C GLU A 409 -4.18 11.09 -26.08
N THR A 410 -3.25 11.64 -25.29
CA THR A 410 -1.97 10.99 -24.98
C THR A 410 -2.21 9.65 -24.27
N ALA A 411 -3.09 9.62 -23.26
CA ALA A 411 -3.42 8.41 -22.51
C ALA A 411 -4.07 7.35 -23.41
N CYS A 412 -5.08 7.75 -24.19
CA CYS A 412 -5.76 6.86 -25.14
C CYS A 412 -4.78 6.20 -26.11
N ARG A 413 -3.85 6.98 -26.69
CA ARG A 413 -2.83 6.45 -27.62
C ARG A 413 -1.88 5.48 -26.93
N ILE A 414 -1.49 5.76 -25.69
CA ILE A 414 -0.67 4.86 -24.86
C ILE A 414 -1.43 3.57 -24.51
N ALA A 415 -2.73 3.63 -24.24
CA ALA A 415 -3.55 2.44 -24.00
C ALA A 415 -3.62 1.55 -25.24
N CYS A 416 -3.91 2.13 -26.42
CA CYS A 416 -3.85 1.42 -27.70
C CYS A 416 -2.48 0.77 -27.91
N PHE A 417 -1.41 1.51 -27.61
CA PHE A 417 -0.05 1.05 -27.72
C PHE A 417 0.22 -0.19 -26.86
N SER A 418 -0.13 -0.10 -25.59
CA SER A 418 0.04 -1.18 -24.62
C SER A 418 -0.75 -2.43 -25.05
N LEU A 419 -1.96 -2.25 -25.58
CA LEU A 419 -2.76 -3.35 -26.12
C LEU A 419 -2.16 -3.95 -27.39
N TYR A 420 -1.56 -3.16 -28.29
CA TYR A 420 -0.82 -3.71 -29.44
C TYR A 420 0.35 -4.57 -28.99
N LEU A 421 1.13 -4.09 -28.03
CA LEU A 421 2.24 -4.86 -27.50
C LEU A 421 1.77 -6.19 -26.90
N ALA A 422 0.70 -6.14 -26.09
CA ALA A 422 0.12 -7.33 -25.46
C ALA A 422 -0.45 -8.30 -26.50
N TYR A 423 -1.14 -7.79 -27.52
CA TYR A 423 -1.66 -8.58 -28.64
C TYR A 423 -0.53 -9.25 -29.43
N LEU A 424 0.52 -8.51 -29.77
CA LEU A 424 1.69 -9.02 -30.49
C LEU A 424 2.48 -10.04 -29.66
N ASP A 425 2.37 -10.00 -28.33
CA ASP A 425 3.06 -10.91 -27.41
C ASP A 425 2.64 -12.38 -27.56
N PHE A 426 1.48 -12.63 -28.15
CA PHE A 426 0.95 -13.98 -28.42
C PHE A 426 1.40 -14.58 -29.77
N PHE A 427 2.28 -13.88 -30.49
CA PHE A 427 2.73 -14.27 -31.82
C PHE A 427 4.24 -14.30 -31.96
N GLU A 428 4.73 -15.26 -32.74
CA GLU A 428 6.13 -15.31 -33.17
C GLU A 428 6.37 -14.33 -34.34
N PRO A 429 7.57 -13.73 -34.46
CA PRO A 429 7.88 -12.75 -35.51
C PRO A 429 7.61 -13.25 -36.94
N ALA A 430 7.92 -14.52 -37.19
CA ALA A 430 7.71 -15.16 -38.50
C ALA A 430 6.23 -15.25 -38.88
N ASP A 431 5.33 -15.31 -37.91
CA ASP A 431 3.90 -15.43 -38.19
C ASP A 431 3.23 -14.07 -38.40
N ILE A 432 3.73 -13.02 -37.76
CA ILE A 432 3.33 -11.63 -38.03
C ILE A 432 3.60 -11.28 -39.50
N GLU A 433 4.76 -11.68 -40.02
CA GLU A 433 5.11 -11.46 -41.43
C GLU A 433 4.17 -12.21 -42.38
N LYS A 434 3.87 -13.48 -42.09
CA LYS A 434 2.89 -14.27 -42.86
C LYS A 434 1.51 -13.63 -42.87
N TYR A 435 1.09 -13.00 -41.76
CA TYR A 435 -0.20 -12.33 -41.67
C TYR A 435 -0.29 -11.08 -42.52
N ILE A 436 0.72 -10.21 -42.44
CA ILE A 436 0.79 -8.98 -43.25
C ILE A 436 0.76 -9.37 -44.75
N GLN A 437 1.50 -10.40 -45.13
CA GLN A 437 1.52 -10.91 -46.50
C GLN A 437 0.18 -11.51 -46.95
N LYS A 438 -0.49 -12.29 -46.10
CA LYS A 438 -1.75 -12.99 -46.46
C LYS A 438 -2.96 -12.07 -46.49
N THR A 439 -3.07 -11.13 -45.55
CA THR A 439 -4.24 -10.25 -45.44
C THR A 439 -4.11 -9.01 -46.32
N GLY A 440 -2.91 -8.73 -46.84
CA GLY A 440 -2.57 -7.44 -47.46
C GLY A 440 -2.81 -6.26 -46.53
N GLY A 441 -3.00 -6.54 -45.23
CA GLY A 441 -3.62 -5.69 -44.24
C GLY A 441 -2.66 -5.27 -43.16
N ARG A 442 -3.03 -4.19 -42.49
CA ARG A 442 -2.33 -3.62 -41.34
C ARG A 442 -2.92 -4.17 -40.03
N LEU A 443 -2.30 -3.88 -38.89
CA LEU A 443 -2.94 -4.13 -37.60
C LEU A 443 -4.22 -3.28 -37.47
N PRO A 444 -5.26 -3.79 -36.77
CA PRO A 444 -6.51 -3.06 -36.59
C PRO A 444 -6.32 -1.78 -35.76
N LYS A 445 -6.92 -0.67 -36.17
CA LYS A 445 -6.98 0.58 -35.39
C LYS A 445 -7.90 0.43 -34.18
N PHE A 446 -7.40 0.78 -33.01
CA PHE A 446 -8.13 0.64 -31.74
C PHE A 446 -8.80 1.90 -31.23
N LEU A 447 -8.25 3.08 -31.57
CA LEU A 447 -8.73 4.36 -31.04
C LEU A 447 -9.91 4.88 -31.84
N HIS A 448 -11.02 5.11 -31.15
CA HIS A 448 -12.09 5.98 -31.62
C HIS A 448 -11.86 7.40 -31.08
N ASP A 449 -11.51 8.34 -31.97
CA ASP A 449 -11.33 9.76 -31.64
C ASP A 449 -12.39 10.61 -32.36
N PRO A 450 -13.39 11.15 -31.63
CA PRO A 450 -14.43 11.99 -32.21
C PRO A 450 -13.90 13.24 -32.92
N ASP A 451 -12.71 13.74 -32.53
CA ASP A 451 -12.08 14.91 -33.15
C ASP A 451 -11.44 14.58 -34.51
N ASN A 452 -11.33 13.29 -34.88
CA ASN A 452 -10.73 12.85 -36.13
C ASN A 452 -11.60 11.79 -36.86
N PRO A 453 -12.82 12.16 -37.29
CA PRO A 453 -13.81 11.24 -37.86
C PRO A 453 -13.38 10.65 -39.22
N GLU A 454 -12.39 11.25 -39.89
CA GLU A 454 -11.83 10.74 -41.15
C GLU A 454 -10.99 9.46 -40.96
N GLN A 455 -10.70 9.09 -39.71
CA GLN A 455 -9.92 7.91 -39.37
C GLN A 455 -10.68 6.98 -38.40
N PRO A 456 -11.70 6.24 -38.87
CA PRO A 456 -12.46 5.34 -38.02
C PRO A 456 -11.58 4.21 -37.46
N ALA A 457 -11.97 3.72 -36.27
CA ALA A 457 -11.38 2.52 -35.68
C ALA A 457 -11.85 1.27 -36.44
N ASP A 458 -10.97 0.29 -36.61
CA ASP A 458 -11.33 -1.02 -37.16
C ASP A 458 -11.98 -1.90 -36.08
N ILE A 459 -11.46 -1.81 -34.86
CA ILE A 459 -11.99 -2.46 -33.66
C ILE A 459 -11.99 -1.38 -32.57
N PRO A 460 -13.12 -0.73 -32.26
CA PRO A 460 -13.14 0.37 -31.30
C PRO A 460 -12.92 -0.19 -29.89
N VAL A 461 -11.69 -0.16 -29.38
CA VAL A 461 -11.36 -0.65 -28.03
C VAL A 461 -11.23 0.51 -27.05
N ILE A 462 -10.63 1.62 -27.49
CA ILE A 462 -10.38 2.80 -26.68
C ILE A 462 -11.13 3.99 -27.26
N ASP A 463 -11.94 4.65 -26.43
CA ASP A 463 -12.72 5.82 -26.78
C ASP A 463 -12.14 7.07 -26.12
N ARG A 464 -11.81 8.09 -26.92
CA ARG A 464 -11.43 9.39 -26.38
C ARG A 464 -12.69 10.18 -26.04
N ALA A 465 -13.08 10.17 -24.76
CA ALA A 465 -14.27 10.83 -24.28
C ALA A 465 -14.20 11.16 -22.78
N ASP A 466 -15.07 12.05 -22.30
CA ASP A 466 -15.31 12.24 -20.88
C ASP A 466 -16.41 11.30 -20.40
N PHE A 467 -16.03 10.27 -19.64
CA PHE A 467 -16.95 9.29 -19.06
C PHE A 467 -18.09 9.92 -18.25
N LEU A 468 -17.88 11.10 -17.65
CA LEU A 468 -18.92 11.79 -16.90
C LEU A 468 -19.91 12.55 -17.79
N ALA A 469 -19.64 12.65 -19.10
CA ALA A 469 -20.44 13.37 -20.07
C ALA A 469 -20.95 12.48 -21.23
N ILE A 470 -20.55 11.22 -21.32
CA ILE A 470 -21.02 10.31 -22.38
C ILE A 470 -22.52 9.96 -22.24
N GLU A 471 -23.13 9.70 -23.40
CA GLU A 471 -24.54 9.32 -23.50
C GLU A 471 -24.73 7.83 -23.20
N ASP A 472 -25.93 7.44 -22.73
CA ASP A 472 -26.24 6.02 -22.45
C ASP A 472 -26.08 5.13 -23.69
N ARG A 473 -26.19 5.72 -24.88
CA ARG A 473 -26.16 5.01 -26.17
C ARG A 473 -24.78 4.89 -26.80
N THR A 474 -23.73 5.43 -26.17
CA THR A 474 -22.38 5.47 -26.75
C THR A 474 -21.88 4.11 -27.20
N PHE A 475 -22.17 3.05 -26.43
CA PHE A 475 -21.72 1.69 -26.74
C PHE A 475 -22.77 0.80 -27.44
N PHE A 476 -23.93 1.34 -27.84
CA PHE A 476 -24.96 0.53 -28.50
C PHE A 476 -24.47 0.10 -29.88
N GLY A 477 -24.39 -1.20 -30.10
CA GLY A 477 -23.92 -1.78 -31.37
C GLY A 477 -24.18 -3.28 -31.45
N GLU A 478 -23.71 -3.92 -32.52
CA GLU A 478 -23.78 -5.38 -32.65
C GLU A 478 -22.95 -6.09 -31.56
N GLU A 479 -21.83 -5.48 -31.16
CA GLU A 479 -20.92 -6.01 -30.15
C GLU A 479 -21.50 -5.90 -28.73
N PHE A 480 -22.22 -4.81 -28.44
CA PHE A 480 -22.88 -4.55 -27.16
C PHE A 480 -24.32 -4.07 -27.40
N PRO A 481 -25.28 -5.01 -27.57
CA PRO A 481 -26.65 -4.68 -27.97
C PRO A 481 -27.40 -3.72 -27.01
N ASP A 482 -27.06 -3.78 -25.72
CA ASP A 482 -27.60 -2.93 -24.66
C ASP A 482 -26.62 -1.84 -24.19
N GLY A 483 -25.44 -1.75 -24.81
CA GLY A 483 -24.37 -0.82 -24.44
C GLY A 483 -23.82 -1.03 -23.02
N ARG A 484 -24.03 -2.22 -22.42
CA ARG A 484 -23.69 -2.51 -21.02
C ARG A 484 -22.69 -3.65 -20.88
N PHE A 485 -22.00 -3.64 -19.74
CA PHE A 485 -20.89 -4.53 -19.44
C PHE A 485 -21.20 -5.40 -18.22
N ASP A 486 -20.62 -6.60 -18.20
CA ASP A 486 -20.68 -7.49 -17.04
C ASP A 486 -19.86 -6.94 -15.87
N CYS A 487 -18.77 -6.23 -16.18
CA CYS A 487 -17.90 -5.60 -15.21
C CYS A 487 -17.44 -4.19 -15.63
N VAL A 488 -17.46 -3.24 -14.69
CA VAL A 488 -16.79 -1.94 -14.84
C VAL A 488 -15.66 -1.89 -13.82
N ILE A 489 -14.44 -1.67 -14.27
CA ILE A 489 -13.22 -1.75 -13.47
C ILE A 489 -12.34 -0.52 -13.69
N GLY A 490 -11.67 0.00 -12.68
CA GLY A 490 -10.65 1.03 -12.94
C GLY A 490 -10.09 1.73 -11.71
N ASN A 491 -9.24 2.71 -11.97
CA ASN A 491 -8.69 3.65 -10.98
C ASN A 491 -9.03 5.09 -11.41
N PRO A 492 -10.19 5.64 -11.02
CA PRO A 492 -10.60 6.98 -11.43
C PRO A 492 -9.68 8.04 -10.80
N PRO A 493 -9.65 9.26 -11.35
CA PRO A 493 -8.84 10.36 -10.82
C PRO A 493 -9.25 10.74 -9.38
N TRP A 494 -8.25 10.97 -8.51
CA TRP A 494 -8.45 11.29 -7.08
C TRP A 494 -8.50 12.80 -6.79
N GLU A 495 -8.96 13.58 -7.76
CA GLU A 495 -9.06 15.05 -7.68
C GLU A 495 -10.13 15.52 -6.69
N GLY A 496 -9.79 16.54 -5.89
CA GLY A 496 -10.76 17.26 -5.06
C GLY A 496 -10.89 16.73 -3.63
N ARG A 497 -11.85 17.29 -2.88
CA ARG A 497 -12.12 16.95 -1.46
C ARG A 497 -13.60 16.97 -1.15
N GLY A 498 -14.03 16.11 -0.22
CA GLY A 498 -15.44 16.01 0.18
C GLY A 498 -16.31 15.72 -1.03
N SER A 499 -17.43 16.44 -1.17
CA SER A 499 -18.36 16.33 -2.31
C SER A 499 -17.80 16.77 -3.67
N LYS A 500 -16.59 17.37 -3.71
CA LYS A 500 -15.91 17.74 -4.96
C LYS A 500 -14.93 16.68 -5.44
N GLN A 501 -14.91 15.51 -4.80
CA GLN A 501 -14.01 14.41 -5.17
C GLN A 501 -14.52 13.73 -6.44
N ILE A 502 -13.75 13.78 -7.54
CA ILE A 502 -14.19 13.29 -8.86
C ILE A 502 -14.51 11.78 -8.82
N ALA A 503 -13.74 10.99 -8.06
CA ALA A 503 -14.01 9.56 -7.88
C ALA A 503 -15.44 9.24 -7.38
N GLN A 504 -16.12 10.17 -6.67
CA GLN A 504 -17.54 9.97 -6.30
C GLN A 504 -18.45 9.92 -7.51
N ARG A 505 -18.21 10.81 -8.49
CA ARG A 505 -19.02 10.88 -9.71
C ARG A 505 -18.85 9.62 -10.55
N PHE A 506 -17.62 9.12 -10.67
CA PHE A 506 -17.38 7.83 -11.34
C PHE A 506 -18.20 6.69 -10.72
N LEU A 507 -18.30 6.61 -9.39
CA LEU A 507 -19.14 5.61 -8.71
C LEU A 507 -20.64 5.82 -8.89
N GLN A 508 -21.09 7.06 -9.09
CA GLN A 508 -22.50 7.38 -9.37
C GLN A 508 -22.89 7.04 -10.81
N GLU A 509 -21.96 7.17 -11.75
CA GLU A 509 -22.18 6.94 -13.19
C GLU A 509 -21.94 5.48 -13.60
N ALA A 510 -20.98 4.77 -13.01
CA ALA A 510 -20.66 3.38 -13.35
C ALA A 510 -21.87 2.42 -13.41
N PRO A 511 -22.87 2.50 -12.49
CA PRO A 511 -24.08 1.66 -12.57
C PRO A 511 -24.90 1.81 -13.87
N ARG A 512 -24.78 2.92 -14.61
CA ARG A 512 -25.47 3.11 -15.90
C ARG A 512 -24.94 2.17 -16.99
N PHE A 513 -23.64 1.86 -16.93
CA PHE A 513 -22.93 1.02 -17.90
C PHE A 513 -22.83 -0.43 -17.49
N LEU A 514 -23.36 -0.79 -16.32
CA LEU A 514 -23.44 -2.18 -15.86
C LEU A 514 -24.76 -2.81 -16.30
N LYS A 515 -24.70 -4.10 -16.68
CA LYS A 515 -25.90 -4.95 -16.77
C LYS A 515 -26.57 -5.04 -15.38
N GLU A 516 -27.84 -5.44 -15.34
CA GLU A 516 -28.48 -5.79 -14.07
C GLU A 516 -27.72 -6.96 -13.43
N GLY A 517 -27.36 -6.85 -12.15
CA GLY A 517 -26.47 -7.81 -11.49
C GLY A 517 -24.98 -7.72 -11.89
N GLY A 518 -24.60 -6.78 -12.76
CA GLY A 518 -23.21 -6.56 -13.16
C GLY A 518 -22.33 -6.05 -12.01
N THR A 519 -21.02 -6.28 -12.10
CA THR A 519 -20.05 -5.94 -11.05
C THR A 519 -19.32 -4.62 -11.32
N GLY A 520 -19.30 -3.69 -10.36
CA GLY A 520 -18.35 -2.59 -10.33
C GLY A 520 -17.16 -2.91 -9.41
N CYS A 521 -15.92 -2.66 -9.85
CA CYS A 521 -14.71 -2.85 -9.05
C CYS A 521 -13.71 -1.69 -9.22
N PHE A 522 -13.56 -0.84 -8.21
CA PHE A 522 -12.73 0.35 -8.32
C PHE A 522 -11.65 0.45 -7.24
N LEU A 523 -10.48 0.93 -7.63
CA LEU A 523 -9.45 1.43 -6.73
C LEU A 523 -9.75 2.90 -6.38
N LEU A 524 -10.00 3.19 -5.11
CA LEU A 524 -10.57 4.46 -4.66
C LEU A 524 -9.75 5.08 -3.52
N PRO A 525 -9.76 6.42 -3.36
CA PRO A 525 -9.07 7.04 -2.24
C PRO A 525 -9.84 6.82 -0.94
N THR A 526 -9.17 6.35 0.11
CA THR A 526 -9.74 6.08 1.46
C THR A 526 -10.54 7.25 2.03
N LYS A 527 -10.21 8.47 1.61
CA LYS A 527 -10.95 9.69 1.92
C LYS A 527 -12.44 9.64 1.57
N LEU A 528 -12.86 8.78 0.64
CA LEU A 528 -14.28 8.57 0.33
C LEU A 528 -15.04 7.90 1.48
N LEU A 529 -14.36 7.08 2.29
CA LEU A 529 -14.94 6.44 3.47
C LEU A 529 -14.83 7.33 4.71
N HIS A 530 -13.69 8.01 4.87
CA HIS A 530 -13.33 8.65 6.15
C HIS A 530 -13.50 10.19 6.21
N ASN A 531 -13.75 10.88 5.11
CA ASN A 531 -14.08 12.32 5.17
C ASN A 531 -15.59 12.55 5.22
N GLN A 532 -16.02 13.82 5.31
CA GLN A 532 -17.41 14.27 5.23
C GLN A 532 -18.03 13.98 3.84
N THR A 533 -18.38 12.72 3.60
CA THR A 533 -18.97 12.17 2.37
C THR A 533 -20.25 11.41 2.67
N ASP A 534 -20.77 11.53 3.90
CA ASP A 534 -21.88 10.76 4.45
C ASP A 534 -23.15 10.82 3.58
N LYS A 535 -23.46 11.99 3.01
CA LYS A 535 -24.58 12.16 2.08
C LYS A 535 -24.44 11.29 0.83
N PHE A 536 -23.27 11.32 0.20
CA PHE A 536 -22.95 10.47 -0.95
C PHE A 536 -23.02 8.99 -0.57
N GLN A 537 -22.45 8.61 0.57
CA GLN A 537 -22.48 7.24 1.08
C GLN A 537 -23.92 6.73 1.28
N ALA A 538 -24.78 7.52 1.93
CA ALA A 538 -26.18 7.17 2.18
C ALA A 538 -26.98 6.97 0.87
N GLU A 539 -26.74 7.81 -0.14
CA GLU A 539 -27.38 7.69 -1.46
C GLU A 539 -26.85 6.48 -2.25
N TRP A 540 -25.52 6.32 -2.29
CA TRP A 540 -24.88 5.29 -3.09
C TRP A 540 -25.16 3.88 -2.55
N PHE A 541 -25.05 3.66 -1.24
CA PHE A 541 -25.35 2.37 -0.62
C PHE A 541 -26.85 1.99 -0.69
N GLY A 542 -27.73 2.94 -0.97
CA GLY A 542 -29.14 2.66 -1.23
C GLY A 542 -29.43 2.25 -2.68
N ARG A 543 -28.52 2.55 -3.62
CA ARG A 543 -28.69 2.30 -5.06
C ARG A 543 -28.00 1.02 -5.53
N VAL A 544 -26.84 0.71 -4.97
CA VAL A 544 -26.02 -0.45 -5.35
C VAL A 544 -25.71 -1.33 -4.14
N THR A 545 -25.51 -2.61 -4.38
CA THR A 545 -25.15 -3.57 -3.33
C THR A 545 -23.63 -3.57 -3.18
N LEU A 546 -23.11 -2.82 -2.20
CA LEU A 546 -21.69 -2.85 -1.88
C LEU A 546 -21.34 -4.18 -1.22
N GLU A 547 -20.65 -5.06 -1.95
CA GLU A 547 -20.32 -6.41 -1.47
C GLU A 547 -19.10 -6.39 -0.55
N ARG A 548 -18.02 -5.74 -1.01
CA ARG A 548 -16.70 -5.83 -0.38
C ARG A 548 -15.93 -4.51 -0.43
N VAL A 549 -15.23 -4.22 0.67
CA VAL A 549 -14.26 -3.13 0.81
C VAL A 549 -12.93 -3.71 1.31
N LEU A 550 -11.89 -3.67 0.47
CA LEU A 550 -10.53 -4.03 0.85
C LEU A 550 -9.71 -2.76 1.14
N GLN A 551 -9.48 -2.46 2.42
CA GLN A 551 -8.85 -1.23 2.89
C GLN A 551 -7.32 -1.36 2.99
N LEU A 552 -6.58 -0.67 2.12
CA LEU A 552 -5.11 -0.83 1.98
C LEU A 552 -4.29 0.22 2.74
N ALA A 553 -4.89 0.89 3.73
CA ALA A 553 -4.25 1.95 4.51
C ALA A 553 -2.87 1.57 5.12
N ASP A 554 -2.72 0.37 5.66
CA ASP A 554 -1.46 -0.09 6.26
C ASP A 554 -0.36 -0.34 5.21
N TYR A 555 -0.74 -0.60 3.96
CA TYR A 555 0.20 -0.82 2.86
C TYR A 555 0.54 0.46 2.09
N ARG A 556 0.04 1.63 2.52
CA ARG A 556 0.03 2.82 1.66
C ARG A 556 1.41 3.28 1.18
N LYS A 557 2.43 3.21 2.05
CA LYS A 557 3.78 3.71 1.73
C LYS A 557 4.55 2.72 0.86
N LEU A 558 4.01 1.53 0.66
CA LEU A 558 4.60 0.43 -0.09
C LEU A 558 3.93 0.30 -1.47
N LEU A 559 2.59 0.35 -1.49
CA LEU A 559 1.78 0.21 -2.72
C LEU A 559 1.52 1.52 -3.46
N PHE A 560 1.70 2.68 -2.84
CA PHE A 560 1.42 3.98 -3.48
C PHE A 560 2.65 4.88 -3.44
N GLN A 561 3.75 4.44 -4.05
CA GLN A 561 4.99 5.21 -4.12
C GLN A 561 4.74 6.52 -4.88
N GLY A 562 4.74 7.65 -4.15
CA GLY A 562 4.47 9.00 -4.69
C GLY A 562 3.12 9.59 -4.33
N ALA A 563 2.09 8.77 -4.05
CA ALA A 563 0.79 9.26 -3.58
C ALA A 563 0.79 9.47 -2.06
N LYS A 564 0.19 10.57 -1.60
CA LYS A 564 0.09 10.85 -0.16
C LYS A 564 -1.11 10.15 0.50
N THR A 565 -2.14 9.82 -0.28
CA THR A 565 -3.42 9.28 0.20
C THR A 565 -3.44 7.75 0.05
N PRO A 566 -3.87 6.97 1.06
CA PRO A 566 -4.09 5.53 0.92
C PRO A 566 -5.31 5.20 0.04
N GLY A 567 -5.28 4.06 -0.66
CA GLY A 567 -6.40 3.54 -1.45
C GLY A 567 -7.16 2.39 -0.77
N PHE A 568 -8.34 2.07 -1.29
CA PHE A 568 -9.09 0.86 -0.99
C PHE A 568 -9.73 0.33 -2.29
N ILE A 569 -10.05 -0.96 -2.33
CA ILE A 569 -10.77 -1.58 -3.45
C ILE A 569 -12.22 -1.77 -3.03
N ALA A 570 -13.16 -1.24 -3.82
CA ALA A 570 -14.59 -1.45 -3.63
C ALA A 570 -15.15 -2.35 -4.72
N ARG A 571 -15.81 -3.43 -4.32
CA ARG A 571 -16.58 -4.30 -5.20
C ARG A 571 -18.07 -4.18 -4.88
N PHE A 572 -18.89 -3.89 -5.88
CA PHE A 572 -20.34 -3.74 -5.73
C PHE A 572 -21.09 -4.35 -6.90
N GLU A 573 -22.37 -4.64 -6.69
CA GLU A 573 -23.29 -5.15 -7.70
C GLU A 573 -24.31 -4.07 -8.11
N ASN A 574 -24.66 -4.03 -9.40
CA ASN A 574 -25.69 -3.13 -9.95
C ASN A 574 -27.12 -3.60 -9.65
N THR A 575 -27.39 -3.79 -8.36
CA THR A 575 -28.67 -4.22 -7.82
C THR A 575 -28.89 -3.46 -6.50
N ALA A 576 -30.11 -2.98 -6.26
CA ALA A 576 -30.42 -2.33 -4.99
C ALA A 576 -30.40 -3.36 -3.83
N PRO A 577 -29.71 -3.09 -2.72
CA PRO A 577 -29.60 -4.05 -1.63
C PRO A 577 -30.87 -4.09 -0.77
N ASN A 578 -31.11 -5.20 -0.07
CA ASN A 578 -32.05 -5.25 1.05
C ASN A 578 -31.36 -4.76 2.33
N PRO A 579 -31.72 -3.59 2.91
CA PRO A 579 -31.03 -3.02 4.07
C PRO A 579 -31.00 -3.90 5.31
N ASN A 580 -31.97 -4.80 5.47
CA ASN A 580 -32.11 -5.64 6.66
C ASN A 580 -31.44 -7.02 6.53
N GLN A 581 -31.01 -7.39 5.32
CA GLN A 581 -30.38 -8.69 5.04
C GLN A 581 -28.94 -8.54 4.56
N HIS A 582 -28.59 -7.40 3.98
CA HIS A 582 -27.27 -7.16 3.42
C HIS A 582 -26.25 -6.75 4.48
N ALA A 583 -25.04 -7.27 4.35
CA ALA A 583 -23.88 -6.85 5.14
C ALA A 583 -22.65 -6.75 4.24
N VAL A 584 -21.95 -5.62 4.34
CA VAL A 584 -20.72 -5.34 3.60
C VAL A 584 -19.57 -6.12 4.23
N GLU A 585 -18.81 -6.83 3.41
CA GLU A 585 -17.55 -7.44 3.83
C GLU A 585 -16.44 -6.37 3.84
N PHE A 586 -16.02 -5.95 5.03
CA PHE A 586 -14.94 -5.00 5.22
C PHE A 586 -13.66 -5.74 5.63
N ILE A 587 -12.63 -5.67 4.80
CA ILE A 587 -11.35 -6.36 5.01
C ILE A 587 -10.25 -5.31 5.15
N ALA A 588 -9.60 -5.28 6.31
CA ALA A 588 -8.50 -4.37 6.60
C ALA A 588 -7.19 -5.14 6.88
N PRO A 589 -6.48 -5.63 5.85
CA PRO A 589 -5.26 -6.40 6.02
C PRO A 589 -4.20 -5.59 6.78
N LYS A 590 -3.55 -6.27 7.73
CA LYS A 590 -2.45 -5.70 8.51
C LYS A 590 -1.15 -5.99 7.80
N PHE A 591 -0.26 -5.01 7.81
CA PHE A 591 1.00 -5.15 7.11
C PHE A 591 1.74 -6.40 7.57
N ASN A 592 1.97 -7.31 6.62
CA ASN A 592 2.78 -8.51 6.75
C ASN A 592 3.93 -8.45 5.74
N ARG A 593 5.16 -8.71 6.22
CA ARG A 593 6.40 -8.72 5.41
C ARG A 593 6.38 -9.83 4.37
N ASP A 594 5.95 -11.03 4.77
CA ASP A 594 6.03 -12.23 3.96
C ASP A 594 5.10 -12.15 2.76
N GLY A 595 3.88 -11.65 2.98
CA GLY A 595 2.88 -11.50 1.92
C GLY A 595 3.40 -10.64 0.77
N LEU A 596 3.85 -9.41 1.05
CA LEU A 596 4.24 -8.47 0.00
C LEU A 596 5.39 -9.01 -0.87
N ARG A 597 6.32 -9.75 -0.27
CA ARG A 597 7.47 -10.37 -0.97
C ARG A 597 7.06 -11.54 -1.86
N LYS A 598 6.05 -12.30 -1.44
CA LYS A 598 5.42 -13.35 -2.25
C LYS A 598 4.50 -12.79 -3.33
N GLY A 599 4.37 -11.46 -3.43
CA GLY A 599 3.41 -10.81 -4.31
C GLY A 599 1.97 -11.13 -3.91
N VAL A 600 1.67 -11.13 -2.61
CA VAL A 600 0.31 -11.27 -2.07
C VAL A 600 0.05 -10.31 -0.91
N ILE A 601 -1.22 -10.12 -0.56
CA ILE A 601 -1.61 -9.55 0.72
C ILE A 601 -2.20 -10.64 1.59
N THR A 602 -1.59 -10.83 2.75
CA THR A 602 -2.07 -11.75 3.77
C THR A 602 -3.20 -11.10 4.57
N ILE A 603 -4.30 -11.82 4.70
CA ILE A 603 -5.48 -11.43 5.45
C ILE A 603 -5.54 -12.34 6.67
N ASN A 604 -5.17 -11.77 7.83
CA ASN A 604 -5.27 -12.46 9.12
C ASN A 604 -6.74 -12.83 9.40
N PRO A 605 -7.02 -13.91 10.16
CA PRO A 605 -8.39 -14.38 10.43
C PRO A 605 -9.30 -13.33 11.08
N THR A 606 -8.72 -12.40 11.84
CA THR A 606 -9.45 -11.33 12.55
C THR A 606 -9.60 -10.03 11.74
N ALA A 607 -9.03 -9.96 10.53
CA ALA A 607 -9.07 -8.75 9.71
C ALA A 607 -10.40 -8.55 8.96
N PRO A 608 -11.11 -9.60 8.48
CA PRO A 608 -12.44 -9.45 7.90
C PRO A 608 -13.49 -9.13 8.97
N ALA A 609 -14.37 -8.19 8.65
CA ALA A 609 -15.57 -7.87 9.42
C ALA A 609 -16.79 -7.81 8.49
N ARG A 610 -17.97 -8.14 9.01
CA ARG A 610 -19.24 -7.90 8.31
C ARG A 610 -19.95 -6.73 8.95
N ILE A 611 -20.22 -5.69 8.17
CA ILE A 611 -20.89 -4.46 8.63
C ILE A 611 -22.32 -4.50 8.09
N PRO A 612 -23.35 -4.61 8.96
CA PRO A 612 -24.75 -4.55 8.52
C PRO A 612 -25.03 -3.26 7.74
N LEU A 613 -25.71 -3.37 6.61
CA LEU A 613 -26.02 -2.20 5.78
C LEU A 613 -26.91 -1.20 6.54
N ALA A 614 -27.85 -1.69 7.36
CA ALA A 614 -28.69 -0.84 8.21
C ALA A 614 -27.87 0.07 9.15
N GLU A 615 -26.79 -0.46 9.74
CA GLU A 615 -25.89 0.28 10.63
C GLU A 615 -25.11 1.34 9.85
N LEU A 616 -24.59 0.98 8.67
CA LEU A 616 -23.89 1.90 7.79
C LEU A 616 -24.77 3.06 7.31
N LEU A 617 -26.01 2.78 6.93
CA LEU A 617 -26.99 3.80 6.56
C LEU A 617 -27.37 4.71 7.74
N ALA A 618 -27.53 4.15 8.94
CA ALA A 618 -27.79 4.93 10.14
C ALA A 618 -26.63 5.86 10.51
N ALA A 619 -25.39 5.35 10.42
CA ALA A 619 -24.18 6.11 10.65
C ALA A 619 -24.01 7.25 9.63
N ALA A 620 -24.25 6.98 8.35
CA ALA A 620 -24.19 7.99 7.30
C ALA A 620 -25.26 9.08 7.47
N ARG A 621 -26.50 8.73 7.84
CA ARG A 621 -27.55 9.73 8.13
C ARG A 621 -27.24 10.59 9.34
N SER A 622 -26.44 10.07 10.28
CA SER A 622 -26.05 10.76 11.52
C SER A 622 -24.69 11.46 11.40
N GLU A 623 -24.10 11.53 10.20
CA GLU A 623 -22.79 12.17 9.92
C GLU A 623 -21.61 11.57 10.72
N ILE A 624 -21.68 10.26 10.97
CA ILE A 624 -20.66 9.47 11.69
C ILE A 624 -20.20 8.23 10.90
N ALA A 625 -20.49 8.10 9.60
CA ALA A 625 -19.99 6.98 8.80
C ALA A 625 -18.45 6.82 8.85
N PRO A 626 -17.65 7.90 8.84
CA PRO A 626 -16.20 7.80 9.04
C PRO A 626 -15.80 7.09 10.33
N VAL A 627 -16.55 7.30 11.41
CA VAL A 627 -16.29 6.67 12.70
C VAL A 627 -16.53 5.18 12.61
N LEU A 628 -17.65 4.77 12.01
CA LEU A 628 -17.97 3.36 11.81
C LEU A 628 -16.85 2.63 11.05
N TRP A 629 -16.44 3.14 9.89
CA TRP A 629 -15.30 2.55 9.14
C TRP A 629 -14.01 2.49 9.95
N LYS A 630 -13.71 3.54 10.74
CA LYS A 630 -12.49 3.61 11.55
C LYS A 630 -12.50 2.65 12.74
N THR A 631 -13.65 2.41 13.36
CA THR A 631 -13.77 1.41 14.44
C THR A 631 -13.49 0.00 13.93
N HIS A 632 -13.90 -0.32 12.70
CA HIS A 632 -13.63 -1.60 12.04
C HIS A 632 -12.21 -1.74 11.49
N LEU A 633 -11.45 -0.66 11.36
CA LEU A 633 -10.10 -0.72 10.81
C LEU A 633 -9.15 -1.52 11.71
N TRP A 634 -9.14 -1.24 13.00
CA TRP A 634 -8.25 -1.89 13.98
C TRP A 634 -9.00 -2.45 15.19
N GLY A 635 -10.29 -2.14 15.37
CA GLY A 635 -11.06 -2.57 16.52
C GLY A 635 -11.69 -3.94 16.34
N THR A 636 -11.68 -4.72 17.42
CA THR A 636 -12.39 -5.99 17.56
C THR A 636 -13.86 -5.74 17.95
N PRO A 637 -14.73 -6.78 18.02
CA PRO A 637 -16.07 -6.61 18.59
C PRO A 637 -16.09 -6.03 20.02
N ARG A 638 -15.06 -6.34 20.83
CA ARG A 638 -14.94 -5.80 22.19
C ARG A 638 -14.58 -4.32 22.18
N ASP A 639 -13.69 -3.91 21.28
CA ASP A 639 -13.34 -2.50 21.09
C ASP A 639 -14.57 -1.69 20.70
N ARG A 640 -15.39 -2.20 19.77
CA ARG A 640 -16.62 -1.53 19.36
C ARG A 640 -17.59 -1.34 20.52
N LYS A 641 -17.79 -2.35 21.37
CA LYS A 641 -18.63 -2.22 22.58
C LYS A 641 -18.12 -1.11 23.51
N LEU A 642 -16.81 -1.04 23.76
CA LEU A 642 -16.22 0.02 24.58
C LEU A 642 -16.36 1.39 23.89
N LEU A 643 -16.12 1.47 22.59
CA LEU A 643 -16.25 2.70 21.82
C LEU A 643 -17.70 3.19 21.75
N ASP A 644 -18.69 2.31 21.69
CA ASP A 644 -20.11 2.65 21.72
C ASP A 644 -20.49 3.23 23.09
N LEU A 645 -20.01 2.61 24.17
CA LEU A 645 -20.17 3.15 25.53
C LEU A 645 -19.55 4.55 25.62
N LEU A 646 -18.29 4.71 25.20
CA LEU A 646 -17.58 5.99 25.24
C LEU A 646 -18.29 7.07 24.38
N GLN A 647 -18.79 6.71 23.20
CA GLN A 647 -19.53 7.63 22.33
C GLN A 647 -20.92 8.01 22.88
N SER A 648 -21.50 7.18 23.75
CA SER A 648 -22.76 7.49 24.44
C SER A 648 -22.60 8.50 25.58
N LEU A 649 -21.38 8.71 26.06
CA LEU A 649 -21.09 9.69 27.11
C LEU A 649 -21.13 11.12 26.55
N PRO A 650 -21.47 12.13 27.38
CA PRO A 650 -21.42 13.53 27.00
C PRO A 650 -20.07 13.92 26.37
N PRO A 651 -20.03 14.40 25.12
CA PRO A 651 -18.78 14.77 24.45
C PRO A 651 -18.27 16.12 24.95
N LEU A 652 -16.97 16.36 24.77
CA LEU A 652 -16.32 17.64 25.08
C LEU A 652 -17.01 18.83 24.36
N ALA A 653 -17.59 18.60 23.18
CA ALA A 653 -18.41 19.56 22.45
C ALA A 653 -19.52 20.21 23.30
N GLU A 654 -20.05 19.53 24.31
CA GLU A 654 -21.09 20.08 25.19
C GLU A 654 -20.58 21.17 26.13
N GLN A 655 -19.27 21.19 26.41
CA GLN A 655 -18.62 22.11 27.34
C GLN A 655 -18.00 23.33 26.65
N VAL A 656 -17.84 23.30 25.32
CA VAL A 656 -17.07 24.31 24.57
C VAL A 656 -17.91 25.04 23.52
N ASP A 657 -17.64 26.33 23.35
CA ASP A 657 -18.07 27.10 22.19
C ASP A 657 -16.93 27.22 21.17
N VAL A 658 -17.19 26.85 19.90
CA VAL A 658 -16.23 27.07 18.79
C VAL A 658 -16.29 28.53 18.37
N LEU A 659 -15.31 29.34 18.80
CA LEU A 659 -15.37 30.80 18.66
C LEU A 659 -15.45 31.29 17.21
N SER A 660 -14.84 30.57 16.27
CA SER A 660 -14.94 30.90 14.84
C SER A 660 -16.37 30.76 14.31
N ASP A 661 -17.14 29.82 14.84
CA ASP A 661 -18.49 29.53 14.37
C ASP A 661 -19.51 30.46 15.02
N LEU A 662 -19.34 30.78 16.30
CA LEU A 662 -20.12 31.85 16.95
C LEU A 662 -19.96 33.18 16.21
N LYS A 663 -18.72 33.56 15.87
CA LYS A 663 -18.44 34.80 15.12
C LYS A 663 -19.06 34.78 13.72
N LYS A 664 -19.02 33.65 13.02
CA LYS A 664 -19.63 33.50 11.68
C LYS A 664 -21.17 33.55 11.73
N LYS A 665 -21.77 32.96 12.77
CA LYS A 665 -23.23 32.86 12.92
C LYS A 665 -23.86 34.03 13.70
N GLY A 666 -23.04 34.95 14.22
CA GLY A 666 -23.52 36.07 15.05
C GLY A 666 -24.14 35.64 16.38
N LEU A 667 -23.73 34.49 16.91
CA LEU A 667 -24.30 33.90 18.13
C LEU A 667 -23.55 34.38 19.38
N THR A 668 -24.28 34.53 20.48
CA THR A 668 -23.72 34.80 21.80
C THR A 668 -23.16 33.53 22.44
N ARG A 669 -22.27 33.71 23.41
CA ARG A 669 -21.66 32.61 24.17
C ARG A 669 -22.71 31.88 25.00
N THR A 670 -22.60 30.57 25.07
CA THR A 670 -23.54 29.71 25.81
C THR A 670 -22.85 28.65 26.67
N LYS A 671 -21.58 28.35 26.40
CA LYS A 671 -20.83 27.26 27.03
C LYS A 671 -19.71 27.74 27.95
N ARG A 672 -19.25 26.81 28.78
CA ARG A 672 -18.25 27.02 29.83
C ARG A 672 -16.91 27.46 29.27
N TRP A 673 -16.46 26.76 28.24
CA TRP A 673 -15.13 26.90 27.66
C TRP A 673 -15.18 27.40 26.22
N ARG A 674 -14.02 27.84 25.73
CA ARG A 674 -13.83 28.38 24.39
C ARG A 674 -12.81 27.52 23.65
N VAL A 675 -13.09 27.19 22.40
CA VAL A 675 -12.18 26.35 21.60
C VAL A 675 -11.90 26.95 20.22
N GLY A 676 -10.68 26.73 19.73
CA GLY A 676 -10.29 27.16 18.39
C GLY A 676 -8.87 26.77 18.00
N GLN A 677 -8.50 27.13 16.77
CA GLN A 677 -7.15 26.91 16.24
C GLN A 677 -6.35 28.22 16.26
N GLY A 678 -5.04 28.11 16.41
CA GLY A 678 -4.14 29.26 16.44
C GLY A 678 -4.03 30.03 15.12
N LEU A 679 -3.28 31.13 15.15
CA LEU A 679 -3.11 32.03 14.01
C LEU A 679 -2.30 31.39 12.86
N LYS A 680 -2.37 32.00 11.68
CA LYS A 680 -1.56 31.62 10.51
C LYS A 680 -0.87 32.87 9.96
N PRO A 681 0.44 33.03 10.16
CA PRO A 681 1.19 34.15 9.58
C PRO A 681 1.28 34.02 8.05
N TRP A 682 1.43 35.16 7.37
CA TRP A 682 1.66 35.19 5.93
C TRP A 682 3.15 35.00 5.62
N LYS A 683 3.50 34.12 4.67
CA LYS A 683 4.89 33.91 4.24
C LYS A 683 5.33 35.01 3.29
N ILE A 684 6.57 35.52 3.44
CA ILE A 684 7.12 36.57 2.56
C ILE A 684 7.17 36.10 1.09
N ASP A 685 7.51 34.84 0.86
CA ASP A 685 7.68 34.21 -0.46
C ASP A 685 6.40 33.60 -1.04
N LYS A 686 5.25 33.71 -0.36
CA LYS A 686 4.01 33.11 -0.85
C LYS A 686 3.34 34.02 -1.91
N ILE A 687 3.30 33.54 -3.15
CA ILE A 687 2.47 34.10 -4.23
C ILE A 687 0.98 33.86 -3.89
N PRO A 688 0.14 34.91 -3.77
CA PRO A 688 -1.27 34.77 -3.48
C PRO A 688 -2.02 34.02 -4.59
N ARG A 689 -2.83 33.03 -4.23
CA ARG A 689 -3.73 32.33 -5.16
C ARG A 689 -5.13 32.98 -5.12
N LYS A 690 -5.93 32.83 -6.19
CA LYS A 690 -7.34 33.29 -6.21
C LYS A 690 -8.17 32.75 -5.03
N SER A 691 -7.84 31.56 -4.53
CA SER A 691 -8.52 30.92 -3.40
C SER A 691 -8.04 31.40 -2.02
N ASP A 692 -7.02 32.25 -1.95
CA ASP A 692 -6.48 32.71 -0.66
C ASP A 692 -7.38 33.81 -0.05
N PRO A 693 -7.53 33.83 1.29
CA PRO A 693 -8.24 34.89 1.98
C PRO A 693 -7.51 36.22 1.85
N THR A 694 -8.24 37.31 2.02
CA THR A 694 -7.67 38.65 2.11
C THR A 694 -6.70 38.75 3.29
N PRO A 695 -5.49 39.33 3.10
CA PRO A 695 -4.54 39.52 4.19
C PRO A 695 -5.15 40.36 5.32
N LYS A 696 -5.00 39.88 6.56
CA LYS A 696 -5.50 40.57 7.77
C LYS A 696 -4.36 41.33 8.42
N LYS A 697 -4.59 42.54 8.91
CA LYS A 697 -3.58 43.33 9.63
C LYS A 697 -3.15 42.58 10.91
N ASN A 698 -1.85 42.50 11.17
CA ASN A 698 -1.35 41.96 12.43
C ASN A 698 -1.47 43.01 13.54
N HIS A 699 -2.24 42.72 14.58
CA HIS A 699 -2.38 43.56 15.79
C HIS A 699 -1.61 43.04 17.00
N TRP A 700 -1.02 41.84 16.90
CA TRP A 700 -0.34 41.20 18.03
C TRP A 700 1.03 41.83 18.32
N PRO A 701 1.37 42.07 19.61
CA PRO A 701 2.70 42.55 19.99
C PRO A 701 3.81 41.57 19.56
N LEU A 702 4.91 42.10 19.03
CA LEU A 702 6.01 41.29 18.50
C LEU A 702 6.85 40.63 19.61
N ASP A 703 6.82 41.18 20.82
CA ASP A 703 7.45 40.65 22.03
C ASP A 703 6.59 39.61 22.77
N MET A 704 5.32 39.44 22.37
CA MET A 704 4.43 38.47 23.01
C MET A 704 5.00 37.04 22.96
N PRO A 705 4.85 36.25 24.05
CA PRO A 705 5.25 34.85 24.06
C PRO A 705 4.59 34.05 22.94
N PHE A 706 5.37 33.21 22.27
CA PHE A 706 4.94 32.34 21.18
C PHE A 706 5.45 30.91 21.39
N ILE A 707 4.54 29.93 21.32
CA ILE A 707 4.88 28.51 21.44
C ILE A 707 5.02 27.82 20.08
N GLU A 708 6.16 27.18 19.85
CA GLU A 708 6.42 26.40 18.62
C GLU A 708 5.95 24.95 18.76
N THR A 709 5.29 24.42 17.72
CA THR A 709 4.74 23.05 17.70
C THR A 709 5.78 21.92 17.56
N LYS A 710 7.10 22.19 17.67
CA LYS A 710 8.14 21.15 17.59
C LYS A 710 8.00 20.14 18.73
N ARG A 711 8.40 18.87 18.51
CA ARG A 711 8.29 17.76 19.50
C ARG A 711 8.88 18.07 20.87
N GLU A 712 9.86 18.96 20.93
CA GLU A 712 10.67 19.21 22.11
C GLU A 712 10.19 20.36 23.00
N LYS A 713 9.12 21.08 22.62
CA LYS A 713 8.70 22.32 23.29
C LYS A 713 7.33 22.27 23.97
N ILE A 714 6.52 21.23 23.69
CA ILE A 714 5.19 21.08 24.29
C ILE A 714 5.23 19.85 25.19
N ASP A 715 5.29 20.11 26.49
CA ASP A 715 5.29 19.12 27.57
C ASP A 715 4.04 19.32 28.45
N PHE A 716 3.82 18.49 29.48
CA PHE A 716 2.57 18.44 30.26
C PHE A 716 2.13 19.83 30.80
N VAL A 717 3.05 20.60 31.36
CA VAL A 717 2.82 21.99 31.82
C VAL A 717 3.78 22.89 31.05
N LEU A 718 3.27 23.97 30.44
CA LEU A 718 4.10 24.97 29.77
C LEU A 718 4.57 26.02 30.75
N PHE A 719 5.85 26.39 30.63
CA PHE A 719 6.43 27.53 31.33
C PHE A 719 6.77 28.64 30.34
N GLY A 720 6.89 29.89 30.81
CA GLY A 720 7.32 31.01 29.97
C GLY A 720 8.65 30.74 29.26
N GLU A 721 9.56 29.99 29.90
CA GLU A 721 10.86 29.57 29.37
C GLU A 721 10.77 28.64 28.14
N ASP A 722 9.63 27.98 27.92
CA ASP A 722 9.40 27.12 26.76
C ASP A 722 9.04 27.91 25.48
N THR A 723 8.77 29.22 25.64
CA THR A 723 8.33 30.11 24.57
C THR A 723 9.48 30.87 23.91
N ILE A 724 9.22 31.42 22.74
CA ILE A 724 10.07 32.42 22.08
C ILE A 724 9.24 33.68 21.83
N SER A 725 9.85 34.81 21.50
CA SER A 725 9.06 35.97 21.09
C SER A 725 8.37 35.71 19.74
N PHE A 726 7.21 36.34 19.52
CA PHE A 726 6.53 36.27 18.23
C PHE A 726 7.40 36.80 17.09
N LYS A 727 8.20 37.84 17.35
CA LYS A 727 9.19 38.39 16.42
C LYS A 727 10.17 37.33 15.94
N GLU A 728 10.81 36.63 16.87
CA GLU A 728 11.78 35.57 16.56
C GLU A 728 11.13 34.48 15.70
N ARG A 729 9.87 34.13 16.00
CA ARG A 729 9.14 33.14 15.19
C ARG A 729 8.95 33.60 13.74
N LEU A 730 8.53 34.85 13.54
CA LEU A 730 8.27 35.40 12.22
C LEU A 730 9.57 35.47 11.40
N GLU A 731 10.65 35.94 11.99
CA GLU A 731 11.97 36.01 11.36
C GLU A 731 12.49 34.61 10.98
N LYS A 732 12.45 33.66 11.92
CA LYS A 732 12.94 32.27 11.74
C LYS A 732 12.24 31.52 10.60
N LYS A 733 10.99 31.87 10.28
CA LYS A 733 10.21 31.22 9.22
C LYS A 733 9.93 32.12 8.02
N LYS A 734 10.56 33.30 7.96
CA LYS A 734 10.40 34.28 6.89
C LYS A 734 8.92 34.64 6.67
N TYR A 735 8.22 34.90 7.77
CA TYR A 735 6.86 35.42 7.75
C TYR A 735 6.87 36.94 7.77
N ARG A 736 5.81 37.54 7.22
CA ARG A 736 5.52 38.97 7.31
C ARG A 736 5.14 39.33 8.74
N ASN A 737 5.52 40.54 9.16
CA ASN A 737 5.20 41.09 10.47
C ASN A 737 3.94 41.97 10.46
N ASP A 738 3.51 42.43 9.29
CA ASP A 738 2.42 43.39 9.12
C ASP A 738 1.06 42.71 8.86
N VAL A 739 1.06 41.47 8.36
CA VAL A 739 -0.17 40.76 7.98
C VAL A 739 -0.19 39.28 8.36
N LEU A 740 -1.39 38.78 8.61
CA LEU A 740 -1.74 37.40 8.90
C LEU A 740 -2.63 36.82 7.78
N TYR A 741 -2.44 35.53 7.52
CA TYR A 741 -3.31 34.73 6.64
C TYR A 741 -4.60 34.33 7.35
N SER A 742 -4.50 33.98 8.63
CA SER A 742 -5.64 33.72 9.49
C SER A 742 -5.38 34.35 10.85
N ASP A 743 -6.37 35.07 11.33
CA ASP A 743 -6.40 35.76 12.61
C ASP A 743 -7.69 35.34 13.33
N PRO A 744 -7.59 34.37 14.27
CA PRO A 744 -8.71 33.89 15.06
C PRO A 744 -8.94 34.81 16.28
N PRO A 745 -10.07 34.68 17.00
CA PRO A 745 -10.39 35.58 18.12
C PRO A 745 -9.33 35.58 19.23
N ASP A 746 -9.02 36.78 19.76
CA ASP A 746 -7.96 37.02 20.75
C ASP A 746 -8.09 36.17 22.01
N GLU A 747 -9.33 35.90 22.43
CA GLU A 747 -9.67 35.11 23.60
C GLU A 747 -9.08 33.69 23.60
N LEU A 748 -8.71 33.13 22.44
CA LEU A 748 -8.08 31.82 22.33
C LEU A 748 -6.65 31.78 22.88
N PHE A 749 -6.01 32.94 22.98
CA PHE A 749 -4.60 33.07 23.38
C PHE A 749 -4.45 33.41 24.87
N LEU A 750 -5.56 33.74 25.56
CA LEU A 750 -5.58 34.07 26.99
C LEU A 750 -5.47 32.81 27.88
N GLY A 751 -4.80 32.92 29.03
CA GLY A 751 -4.77 31.86 30.06
C GLY A 751 -6.01 31.91 30.98
N PRO A 752 -6.34 30.81 31.70
CA PRO A 752 -5.79 29.45 31.61
C PRO A 752 -6.39 28.62 30.46
N LYS A 753 -5.60 27.71 29.89
CA LYS A 753 -5.98 26.90 28.72
C LYS A 753 -5.24 25.56 28.61
N VAL A 754 -5.83 24.65 27.85
CA VAL A 754 -5.22 23.41 27.39
C VAL A 754 -4.89 23.54 25.90
N LEU A 755 -3.64 23.29 25.54
CA LEU A 755 -3.17 23.25 24.16
C LEU A 755 -2.98 21.80 23.71
N VAL A 756 -3.61 21.44 22.59
CA VAL A 756 -3.56 20.12 21.97
C VAL A 756 -2.97 20.27 20.57
N ASN A 757 -1.96 19.48 20.20
CA ASN A 757 -1.49 19.49 18.82
C ASN A 757 -2.38 18.65 17.92
N GLN A 758 -2.43 19.02 16.64
CA GLN A 758 -3.21 18.24 15.66
C GLN A 758 -2.77 16.78 15.55
N GLY A 759 -1.53 16.43 15.90
CA GLY A 759 -1.08 15.03 15.91
C GLY A 759 -1.59 14.21 17.10
N PHE A 760 -2.27 14.84 18.06
CA PHE A 760 -2.83 14.24 19.28
C PHE A 760 -1.81 13.42 20.09
N ASP A 761 -0.53 13.80 19.98
CA ASP A 761 0.59 13.22 20.73
C ASP A 761 1.14 14.19 21.79
N LYS A 762 0.65 15.43 21.81
CA LYS A 762 1.07 16.48 22.74
C LYS A 762 -0.11 17.28 23.22
N VAL A 763 -0.24 17.33 24.54
CA VAL A 763 -1.20 18.16 25.24
C VAL A 763 -0.48 18.85 26.39
N ALA A 764 -0.78 20.13 26.59
CA ALA A 764 -0.17 20.92 27.65
C ALA A 764 -1.17 21.84 28.32
N TYR A 765 -1.07 21.98 29.64
CA TYR A 765 -1.71 23.04 30.39
C TYR A 765 -0.85 24.32 30.35
N CYS A 766 -1.50 25.48 30.24
CA CYS A 766 -0.85 26.79 30.19
C CYS A 766 -1.72 27.82 30.92
N ASP A 767 -1.16 28.47 31.93
CA ASP A 767 -1.81 29.46 32.79
C ASP A 767 -1.55 30.92 32.39
N PHE A 768 -0.74 31.16 31.35
CA PHE A 768 -0.36 32.52 30.90
C PHE A 768 -0.72 32.76 29.43
N ASP A 769 -0.71 34.03 29.01
CA ASP A 769 -1.05 34.43 27.63
C ASP A 769 0.06 34.06 26.63
N VAL A 770 -0.30 33.35 25.56
CA VAL A 770 0.68 32.86 24.59
C VAL A 770 0.07 32.68 23.20
N LEU A 771 0.83 33.11 22.18
CA LEU A 771 0.49 32.92 20.78
C LEU A 771 0.93 31.55 20.26
N PHE A 772 0.14 30.99 19.35
CA PHE A 772 0.44 29.70 18.71
C PHE A 772 -0.14 29.62 17.30
N GLN A 773 0.42 28.72 16.50
CA GLN A 773 -0.04 28.48 15.13
C GLN A 773 -1.20 27.48 15.06
N HIS A 774 -1.97 27.53 13.96
CA HIS A 774 -3.08 26.61 13.63
C HIS A 774 -2.78 25.10 13.71
N SER A 775 -1.53 24.69 13.86
CA SER A 775 -1.13 23.31 14.19
C SER A 775 -1.46 22.90 15.63
N LEU A 776 -1.84 23.86 16.47
CA LEU A 776 -2.35 23.69 17.82
C LEU A 776 -3.83 24.13 17.90
N GLN A 777 -4.57 23.38 18.70
CA GLN A 777 -5.95 23.63 19.12
C GLN A 777 -5.90 24.04 20.60
N SER A 778 -6.68 25.05 20.98
CA SER A 778 -6.73 25.58 22.35
C SER A 778 -8.12 25.41 22.92
N ILE A 779 -8.22 24.99 24.19
CA ILE A 779 -9.44 24.93 25.00
C ILE A 779 -9.20 25.83 26.21
N ALA A 780 -9.81 27.02 26.22
CA ALA A 780 -9.62 28.05 27.24
C ALA A 780 -10.85 28.18 28.14
N GLY A 781 -10.63 28.32 29.44
CA GLY A 781 -11.67 28.44 30.46
C GLY A 781 -11.42 29.60 31.42
N PRO A 782 -12.36 29.88 32.34
CA PRO A 782 -12.14 30.82 33.45
C PRO A 782 -11.20 30.22 34.51
N GLU A 783 -10.65 31.06 35.40
CA GLU A 783 -9.79 30.62 36.51
C GLU A 783 -10.48 29.65 37.48
N GLU A 784 -11.80 29.76 37.63
CA GLU A 784 -12.62 28.87 38.46
C GLU A 784 -12.56 27.40 37.99
N ASP A 785 -12.22 27.16 36.73
CA ASP A 785 -12.17 25.82 36.13
C ASP A 785 -10.74 25.25 36.02
N ILE A 786 -9.74 25.85 36.68
CA ILE A 786 -8.34 25.41 36.60
C ILE A 786 -8.20 23.91 36.91
N GLU A 787 -8.91 23.39 37.92
CA GLU A 787 -8.85 21.95 38.26
C GLU A 787 -9.35 21.07 37.12
N LEU A 788 -10.46 21.46 36.48
CA LEU A 788 -11.02 20.74 35.35
C LEU A 788 -10.14 20.85 34.11
N LEU A 789 -9.46 21.98 33.89
CA LEU A 789 -8.52 22.16 32.78
C LEU A 789 -7.23 21.32 32.99
N LEU A 790 -6.74 21.22 34.22
CA LEU A 790 -5.62 20.33 34.58
C LEU A 790 -6.00 18.87 34.37
N PHE A 791 -7.18 18.46 34.83
CA PHE A 791 -7.72 17.12 34.59
C PHE A 791 -7.90 16.85 33.09
N LEU A 792 -8.47 17.80 32.33
CA LEU A 792 -8.61 17.70 30.87
C LEU A 792 -7.26 17.52 30.19
N ALA A 793 -6.24 18.29 30.58
CA ALA A 793 -4.89 18.13 30.05
C ALA A 793 -4.33 16.73 30.34
N ALA A 794 -4.53 16.20 31.54
CA ALA A 794 -4.11 14.86 31.91
C ALA A 794 -4.87 13.77 31.14
N TYR A 795 -6.19 13.92 31.02
CA TYR A 795 -7.06 12.99 30.31
C TYR A 795 -6.73 12.94 28.81
N LEU A 796 -6.58 14.07 28.13
CA LEU A 796 -6.25 14.08 26.69
C LEU A 796 -4.84 13.51 26.40
N ARG A 797 -3.97 13.38 27.41
CA ARG A 797 -2.68 12.66 27.32
C ARG A 797 -2.79 11.17 27.57
N SER A 798 -3.86 10.72 28.22
CA SER A 798 -4.07 9.34 28.64
C SER A 798 -4.12 8.38 27.45
N GLY A 799 -3.82 7.11 27.73
CA GLY A 799 -4.05 5.99 26.83
C GLY A 799 -5.50 5.91 26.37
N LEU A 800 -6.48 6.20 27.25
CA LEU A 800 -7.90 6.14 26.92
C LEU A 800 -8.32 7.19 25.86
N ALA A 801 -7.92 8.45 26.03
CA ALA A 801 -8.24 9.48 25.05
C ALA A 801 -7.58 9.20 23.69
N ARG A 802 -6.33 8.72 23.72
CA ARG A 802 -5.59 8.32 22.51
C ARG A 802 -6.21 7.09 21.83
N TYR A 803 -6.66 6.10 22.61
CA TYR A 803 -7.43 4.94 22.15
C TYR A 803 -8.67 5.39 21.39
N PHE A 804 -9.49 6.24 22.03
CA PHE A 804 -10.67 6.80 21.40
C PHE A 804 -10.33 7.55 20.10
N GLY A 805 -9.34 8.44 20.14
CA GLY A 805 -8.92 9.22 18.97
C GLY A 805 -8.41 8.36 17.81
N PHE A 806 -7.64 7.32 18.09
CA PHE A 806 -7.11 6.40 17.06
C PHE A 806 -8.22 5.62 16.33
N HIS A 807 -9.26 5.22 17.06
CA HIS A 807 -10.39 4.47 16.52
C HIS A 807 -11.47 5.34 15.87
N THR A 808 -11.48 6.66 16.09
CA THR A 808 -12.57 7.54 15.64
C THR A 808 -12.13 8.66 14.69
N ALA A 809 -10.86 9.09 14.72
CA ALA A 809 -10.37 10.17 13.85
C ALA A 809 -10.05 9.65 12.44
N ALA A 810 -10.51 10.32 11.40
CA ALA A 810 -10.45 9.89 10.01
C ALA A 810 -9.03 9.59 9.49
N ASN A 811 -8.05 10.41 9.88
CA ASN A 811 -6.69 10.40 9.32
C ASN A 811 -5.69 9.58 10.12
N TRP A 812 -5.91 9.42 11.44
CA TRP A 812 -4.98 8.73 12.32
C TRP A 812 -5.03 7.22 12.08
N GLY A 813 -3.86 6.61 11.87
CA GLY A 813 -3.75 5.20 11.50
C GLY A 813 -4.17 4.90 10.06
N THR A 814 -4.36 5.93 9.22
CA THR A 814 -4.72 5.78 7.80
C THR A 814 -3.80 6.59 6.89
N GLU A 815 -3.73 7.92 7.03
CA GLU A 815 -2.93 8.82 6.16
C GLU A 815 -1.91 9.66 6.94
N ARG A 816 -2.35 10.51 7.85
CA ARG A 816 -1.46 11.32 8.69
C ARG A 816 -2.02 11.30 10.08
N ASP A 817 -1.15 11.13 11.07
CA ASP A 817 -1.52 11.24 12.47
C ASP A 817 -2.02 12.67 12.71
N LYS A 818 -3.33 12.81 12.61
CA LYS A 818 -4.04 14.07 12.64
C LYS A 818 -5.46 13.86 13.16
N VAL A 819 -5.80 14.63 14.18
CA VAL A 819 -7.13 14.79 14.75
C VAL A 819 -7.56 16.23 14.48
N HIS A 820 -8.63 16.38 13.69
CA HIS A 820 -9.26 17.66 13.42
C HIS A 820 -10.01 18.18 14.65
N LEU A 821 -10.39 19.46 14.64
CA LEU A 821 -10.99 20.07 15.81
C LEU A 821 -12.36 19.43 16.12
N ASP A 822 -13.19 19.23 15.11
CA ASP A 822 -14.47 18.54 15.22
C ASP A 822 -14.33 17.11 15.75
N GLU A 823 -13.26 16.40 15.39
CA GLU A 823 -12.94 15.06 15.90
C GLU A 823 -12.49 15.11 17.37
N LEU A 824 -11.65 16.09 17.75
CA LEU A 824 -11.24 16.31 19.14
C LEU A 824 -12.45 16.56 20.06
N LEU A 825 -13.44 17.31 19.56
CA LEU A 825 -14.63 17.64 20.36
C LEU A 825 -15.58 16.46 20.58
N ARG A 826 -15.39 15.33 19.89
CA ARG A 826 -16.13 14.08 20.13
C ARG A 826 -15.59 13.27 21.30
N VAL A 827 -14.39 13.58 21.80
CA VAL A 827 -13.80 12.89 22.95
C VAL A 827 -14.76 12.99 24.15
N PRO A 828 -15.07 11.87 24.84
CA PRO A 828 -16.03 11.88 25.94
C PRO A 828 -15.50 12.67 27.13
N PHE A 829 -16.31 13.57 27.65
CA PHE A 829 -15.98 14.41 28.80
C PHE A 829 -17.20 14.64 29.71
N PRO A 830 -17.77 13.57 30.32
CA PRO A 830 -18.80 13.69 31.34
C PRO A 830 -18.25 14.46 32.56
N LEU A 831 -19.06 15.39 33.11
CA LEU A 831 -18.75 16.08 34.37
C LEU A 831 -19.15 15.24 35.59
N PRO A 832 -18.56 15.48 36.78
CA PRO A 832 -18.94 14.83 38.03
C PRO A 832 -20.46 14.82 38.27
N GLY A 833 -20.97 13.69 38.76
CA GLY A 833 -22.40 13.46 38.99
C GLY A 833 -23.16 12.81 37.83
N HIS A 834 -22.50 12.55 36.70
CA HIS A 834 -23.09 11.75 35.62
C HIS A 834 -23.21 10.26 36.01
N GLY A 835 -24.29 9.59 35.63
CA GLY A 835 -24.61 8.23 36.11
C GLY A 835 -23.68 7.10 35.64
N PHE A 836 -22.75 7.38 34.73
CA PHE A 836 -21.83 6.41 34.11
C PHE A 836 -20.35 6.67 34.42
N ILE A 837 -20.05 7.61 35.32
CA ILE A 837 -18.69 7.83 35.84
C ILE A 837 -18.61 7.46 37.31
N ALA A 838 -17.39 7.39 37.83
CA ALA A 838 -17.13 7.06 39.22
C ALA A 838 -17.91 7.98 40.19
N THR A 839 -18.44 7.40 41.27
CA THR A 839 -19.17 8.15 42.29
C THR A 839 -18.29 9.17 43.02
N ASP A 840 -16.98 8.92 43.03
CA ASP A 840 -15.92 9.75 43.59
C ASP A 840 -15.13 10.53 42.50
N ALA A 841 -15.80 10.84 41.37
CA ALA A 841 -15.21 11.57 40.26
C ALA A 841 -14.61 12.93 40.67
N THR A 842 -15.21 13.61 41.64
CA THR A 842 -14.73 14.91 42.15
C THR A 842 -13.39 14.77 42.85
N GLU A 843 -13.24 13.75 43.68
CA GLU A 843 -12.01 13.42 44.40
C GLU A 843 -10.89 13.03 43.42
N ILE A 844 -11.21 12.26 42.37
CA ILE A 844 -10.27 11.89 41.32
C ILE A 844 -9.75 13.13 40.57
N ILE A 845 -10.65 14.05 40.20
CA ILE A 845 -10.26 15.32 39.52
C ILE A 845 -9.31 16.12 40.42
N ALA A 846 -9.65 16.27 41.69
CA ALA A 846 -8.81 17.00 42.65
C ALA A 846 -7.43 16.34 42.82
N GLU A 847 -7.36 15.01 42.94
CA GLU A 847 -6.09 14.28 43.05
C GLU A 847 -5.21 14.46 41.81
N VAL A 848 -5.80 14.34 40.61
CA VAL A 848 -5.08 14.53 39.35
C VAL A 848 -4.60 15.98 39.22
N ALA A 849 -5.47 16.95 39.49
CA ALA A 849 -5.11 18.37 39.44
C ALA A 849 -3.96 18.70 40.39
N GLU A 850 -4.01 18.17 41.62
CA GLU A 850 -2.95 18.36 42.62
C GLU A 850 -1.62 17.75 42.17
N LYS A 851 -1.63 16.52 41.64
CA LYS A 851 -0.42 15.89 41.07
C LYS A 851 0.19 16.71 39.93
N VAL A 852 -0.63 17.29 39.05
CA VAL A 852 -0.16 18.13 37.94
C VAL A 852 0.35 19.48 38.44
N ARG A 853 -0.31 20.11 39.43
CA ARG A 853 0.20 21.34 40.08
C ARG A 853 1.54 21.10 40.75
N GLN A 854 1.66 20.05 41.57
CA GLN A 854 2.92 19.70 42.22
C GLN A 854 4.03 19.47 41.21
N PHE A 855 3.74 18.91 40.04
CA PHE A 855 4.70 18.81 38.95
C PHE A 855 5.10 20.16 38.35
N GLY A 856 4.14 21.08 38.20
CA GLY A 856 4.38 22.46 37.77
C GLY A 856 5.16 23.30 38.80
N GLU A 857 4.94 23.07 40.09
CA GLU A 857 5.56 23.79 41.21
C GLU A 857 6.92 23.20 41.64
N ASN A 858 7.18 21.91 41.38
CA ASN A 858 8.43 21.27 41.82
C ASN A 858 9.66 21.88 41.11
N PRO A 859 10.58 22.58 41.83
CA PRO A 859 11.66 23.35 41.21
C PRO A 859 12.84 22.53 40.64
N ARG A 860 12.72 21.20 40.50
CA ARG A 860 13.86 20.32 40.17
C ARG A 860 14.44 20.45 38.76
N PRO A 861 14.01 21.41 37.92
CA PRO A 861 14.86 21.81 36.84
C PRO A 861 14.97 23.31 36.61
N GLN A 862 15.00 24.10 37.69
CA GLN A 862 15.85 25.29 37.62
C GLN A 862 17.30 24.86 37.79
N LYS A 863 17.94 24.44 36.69
CA LYS A 863 19.39 24.50 36.39
C LYS A 863 20.45 24.06 37.43
N MET A 864 20.14 23.52 38.61
CA MET A 864 21.10 23.54 39.72
C MET A 864 21.93 22.27 39.97
N SER A 865 21.87 21.24 39.12
CA SER A 865 22.72 20.04 39.28
C SER A 865 23.43 19.55 38.02
N LEU A 866 23.09 20.03 36.81
CA LEU A 866 23.79 19.67 35.57
C LEU A 866 24.75 20.76 35.08
N PHE A 867 24.66 21.95 35.67
CA PHE A 867 25.46 23.13 35.35
C PHE A 867 26.45 23.40 36.48
N LYS A 868 27.44 22.52 36.68
CA LYS A 868 28.72 23.02 37.20
C LYS A 868 29.34 23.77 36.03
N GLU A 869 29.32 25.10 36.13
CA GLU A 869 29.95 26.00 35.16
C GLU A 869 31.45 25.64 35.06
N ASP A 870 31.81 24.92 33.99
CA ASP A 870 33.14 24.99 33.44
C ASP A 870 33.11 26.13 32.42
N PRO A 871 33.78 27.27 32.68
CA PRO A 871 33.71 28.46 31.81
C PRO A 871 34.26 28.24 30.40
N THR A 872 34.81 27.05 30.11
CA THR A 872 35.51 26.73 28.88
C THR A 872 34.65 25.97 27.85
N ASN A 873 33.46 25.48 28.21
CA ASN A 873 32.66 24.61 27.33
C ASN A 873 31.47 25.36 26.69
N ILE A 874 31.64 25.79 25.44
CA ILE A 874 30.74 26.71 24.70
C ILE A 874 29.48 26.00 24.12
N ASP A 875 29.29 24.70 24.35
CA ASP A 875 28.22 23.93 23.70
C ASP A 875 26.85 24.01 24.42
N LYS A 876 26.10 25.09 24.18
CA LYS A 876 24.72 25.30 24.69
C LYS A 876 23.72 24.23 24.20
N ASP A 877 23.93 23.61 23.03
CA ASP A 877 22.97 22.67 22.43
C ASP A 877 22.96 21.29 23.12
N ILE A 878 24.11 20.81 23.58
CA ILE A 878 24.25 19.50 24.25
C ILE A 878 23.51 19.47 25.61
N ASN A 879 23.58 20.57 26.37
CA ASN A 879 22.95 20.67 27.69
C ASN A 879 21.42 20.82 27.62
N THR A 880 20.91 21.46 26.56
CA THR A 880 19.47 21.63 26.33
C THR A 880 18.80 20.30 25.96
N GLY A 881 19.49 19.45 25.19
CA GLY A 881 19.00 18.12 24.83
C GLY A 881 18.93 17.13 26.01
N LYS A 882 19.89 17.17 26.94
CA LYS A 882 19.87 16.35 28.17
C LYS A 882 18.71 16.74 29.08
N TRP A 883 18.54 18.04 29.34
CA TRP A 883 17.44 18.58 30.14
C TRP A 883 16.07 18.10 29.61
N ARG A 884 15.84 18.22 28.31
CA ARG A 884 14.59 17.78 27.66
C ARG A 884 14.31 16.28 27.80
N LYS A 885 15.34 15.43 27.68
CA LYS A 885 15.19 13.99 27.90
C LYS A 885 14.79 13.67 29.33
N GLU A 886 15.32 14.43 30.30
CA GLU A 886 15.01 14.25 31.71
C GLU A 886 13.58 14.71 32.05
N ARG A 887 13.18 15.91 31.59
CA ARG A 887 11.81 16.42 31.74
C ARG A 887 10.78 15.42 31.20
N LYS A 888 11.02 14.90 29.99
CA LYS A 888 10.16 13.86 29.39
C LYS A 888 10.05 12.61 30.28
N ARG A 889 11.14 12.15 30.89
CA ARG A 889 11.10 10.99 31.81
C ARG A 889 10.21 11.24 33.02
N TYR A 890 10.26 12.44 33.60
CA TYR A 890 9.39 12.81 34.72
C TYR A 890 7.93 12.94 34.27
N THR A 891 7.66 13.58 33.13
CA THR A 891 6.33 13.62 32.54
C THR A 891 5.76 12.21 32.30
N ASP A 892 6.55 11.32 31.71
CA ASP A 892 6.16 9.94 31.43
C ASP A 892 5.95 9.13 32.72
N ALA A 893 6.63 9.50 33.83
CA ALA A 893 6.43 8.89 35.14
C ALA A 893 5.14 9.40 35.81
N LEU A 894 4.90 10.71 35.78
CA LEU A 894 3.68 11.32 36.28
C LEU A 894 2.45 10.78 35.54
N GLN A 895 2.51 10.67 34.21
CA GLN A 895 1.42 10.10 33.42
C GLN A 895 1.11 8.66 33.85
N ARG A 896 2.14 7.85 34.15
CA ARG A 896 1.96 6.48 34.66
C ARG A 896 1.27 6.42 36.02
N GLU A 897 1.45 7.43 36.87
CA GLU A 897 0.73 7.54 38.15
C GLU A 897 -0.72 8.01 37.98
N ILE A 898 -0.99 8.86 36.98
CA ILE A 898 -2.33 9.40 36.71
C ILE A 898 -3.20 8.41 35.94
N GLU A 899 -2.62 7.57 35.08
CA GLU A 899 -3.36 6.66 34.19
C GLU A 899 -4.42 5.80 34.92
N PRO A 900 -4.11 5.15 36.07
CA PRO A 900 -5.12 4.37 36.81
C PRO A 900 -6.26 5.23 37.36
N LEU A 901 -6.01 6.50 37.70
CA LEU A 901 -7.04 7.43 38.16
C LEU A 901 -8.00 7.78 37.02
N ILE A 902 -7.49 7.94 35.80
CA ILE A 902 -8.32 8.13 34.60
C ILE A 902 -9.17 6.89 34.32
N TYR A 903 -8.61 5.68 34.38
CA TYR A 903 -9.39 4.46 34.18
C TYR A 903 -10.49 4.29 35.24
N ARG A 904 -10.18 4.62 36.51
CA ARG A 904 -11.16 4.63 37.59
C ARG A 904 -12.26 5.67 37.35
N TYR A 905 -11.93 6.87 36.89
CA TYR A 905 -12.91 7.92 36.58
C TYR A 905 -13.99 7.43 35.60
N PHE A 906 -13.57 6.72 34.56
CA PHE A 906 -14.47 6.13 33.56
C PHE A 906 -15.01 4.75 33.94
N GLY A 907 -14.65 4.20 35.11
CA GLY A 907 -15.11 2.89 35.57
C GLY A 907 -14.67 1.72 34.70
N LEU A 908 -13.50 1.82 34.03
CA LEU A 908 -13.06 0.76 33.10
C LEU A 908 -12.74 -0.53 33.84
N THR A 909 -13.19 -1.63 33.26
CA THR A 909 -12.84 -2.99 33.68
C THR A 909 -11.41 -3.36 33.27
N GLU A 910 -10.85 -4.39 33.89
CA GLU A 910 -9.52 -4.92 33.52
C GLU A 910 -9.44 -5.32 32.03
N GLN A 911 -10.52 -5.89 31.48
CA GLN A 911 -10.57 -6.26 30.06
C GLN A 911 -10.53 -5.03 29.15
N GLU A 912 -11.24 -3.96 29.49
CA GLU A 912 -11.24 -2.71 28.72
C GLU A 912 -9.89 -2.00 28.81
N ILE A 913 -9.23 -2.04 29.97
CA ILE A 913 -7.86 -1.53 30.15
C ILE A 913 -6.90 -2.29 29.24
N ILE A 914 -7.02 -3.62 29.13
CA ILE A 914 -6.20 -4.43 28.22
C ILE A 914 -6.37 -3.97 26.76
N LEU A 915 -7.60 -3.71 26.31
CA LEU A 915 -7.86 -3.20 24.95
C LEU A 915 -7.13 -1.87 24.70
N VAL A 916 -7.25 -0.93 25.64
CA VAL A 916 -6.60 0.39 25.58
C VAL A 916 -5.08 0.24 25.52
N GLU A 917 -4.50 -0.56 26.42
CA GLU A 917 -3.06 -0.75 26.51
C GLU A 917 -2.46 -1.43 25.28
N ASP A 918 -3.09 -2.50 24.78
CA ASP A 918 -2.62 -3.21 23.59
C ASP A 918 -2.76 -2.35 22.33
N ALA A 919 -3.84 -1.57 22.21
CA ALA A 919 -3.98 -0.60 21.13
C ALA A 919 -2.84 0.43 21.15
N ILE A 920 -2.56 1.03 22.31
CA ILE A 920 -1.52 2.07 22.45
C ILE A 920 -0.11 1.51 22.27
N GLY A 921 0.18 0.35 22.85
CA GLY A 921 1.51 -0.24 22.89
C GLY A 921 1.87 -1.05 21.65
N VAL A 922 0.89 -1.72 21.03
CA VAL A 922 1.12 -2.69 19.96
C VAL A 922 0.54 -2.21 18.63
N PHE A 923 -0.74 -1.86 18.57
CA PHE A 923 -1.43 -1.60 17.29
C PHE A 923 -1.10 -0.22 16.70
N MET A 924 -1.21 0.85 17.48
CA MET A 924 -0.95 2.22 17.01
C MET A 924 0.46 2.43 16.46
N PRO A 925 1.54 1.95 17.11
CA PRO A 925 2.90 2.09 16.58
C PRO A 925 3.12 1.26 15.31
N SER A 926 2.28 0.24 15.08
CA SER A 926 2.34 -0.66 13.93
C SER A 926 1.51 -0.19 12.74
N ALA A 927 0.67 0.83 12.90
CA ALA A 927 -0.20 1.33 11.85
C ALA A 927 0.57 2.11 10.76
N THR A 928 0.23 1.91 9.50
CA THR A 928 0.81 2.61 8.33
C THR A 928 2.37 2.61 8.28
N PRO A 929 3.01 1.44 8.33
CA PRO A 929 4.47 1.28 8.34
C PRO A 929 5.20 2.10 7.26
N GLY A 930 6.37 2.67 7.62
CA GLY A 930 7.30 3.42 6.75
C GLY A 930 7.91 2.63 5.59
N THR A 931 8.85 3.22 4.83
CA THR A 931 9.76 2.49 3.92
C THR A 931 11.17 2.35 4.49
N ARG A 932 11.54 3.16 5.49
CA ARG A 932 12.84 3.12 6.19
C ARG A 932 12.85 2.05 7.28
N TRP A 933 12.78 0.80 6.83
CA TRP A 933 13.06 -0.40 7.63
C TRP A 933 14.58 -0.58 7.64
N PRO A 934 15.25 -0.71 8.80
CA PRO A 934 14.81 -1.23 10.10
C PRO A 934 14.63 -0.20 11.24
N ASP A 935 14.66 1.11 10.95
CA ASP A 935 14.84 2.14 11.99
C ASP A 935 13.62 2.33 12.92
N SER A 936 12.41 1.94 12.50
CA SER A 936 11.18 2.03 13.30
C SER A 936 10.66 0.64 13.65
N PRO A 937 10.44 0.29 14.94
CA PRO A 937 9.85 -1.00 15.31
C PRO A 937 8.40 -1.12 14.84
N ILE A 938 7.98 -2.29 14.36
CA ILE A 938 6.56 -2.67 14.20
C ILE A 938 6.28 -3.74 15.25
N PRO A 939 5.76 -3.36 16.43
CA PRO A 939 5.43 -4.32 17.47
C PRO A 939 4.63 -5.53 16.97
N THR A 940 3.65 -5.36 16.08
CA THR A 940 2.80 -6.46 15.60
C THR A 940 3.55 -7.57 14.85
N LEU A 941 4.73 -7.26 14.30
CA LEU A 941 5.57 -8.21 13.57
C LEU A 941 6.73 -8.77 14.39
N GLU A 942 6.94 -8.29 15.61
CA GLU A 942 7.98 -8.82 16.48
C GLU A 942 7.57 -10.22 16.98
N PRO A 943 8.52 -11.17 17.06
CA PRO A 943 8.25 -12.47 17.63
C PRO A 943 7.95 -12.36 19.13
N VAL A 944 7.11 -13.27 19.63
CA VAL A 944 6.61 -13.22 21.02
C VAL A 944 7.67 -13.68 22.02
N LEU A 945 8.62 -14.52 21.60
CA LEU A 945 9.80 -14.91 22.37
C LEU A 945 11.06 -14.65 21.53
N PRO A 946 12.04 -13.87 22.01
CA PRO A 946 13.27 -13.64 21.26
C PRO A 946 14.11 -14.93 21.23
N LEU A 947 14.60 -15.29 20.03
CA LEU A 947 15.81 -16.09 19.91
C LEU A 947 16.91 -15.37 20.71
N LYS A 948 17.59 -16.07 21.61
CA LYS A 948 18.65 -15.53 22.50
C LYS A 948 19.79 -14.79 21.75
N SER A 949 19.81 -14.80 20.42
CA SER A 949 20.80 -14.15 19.55
C SER A 949 20.48 -12.70 19.14
N MET A 950 19.30 -12.14 19.45
CA MET A 950 18.99 -10.74 19.11
C MET A 950 18.93 -9.85 20.36
N GLY A 951 19.88 -8.91 20.49
CA GLY A 951 19.98 -7.96 21.59
C GLY A 951 18.75 -7.04 21.75
N SER A 952 18.55 -6.54 22.98
CA SER A 952 17.47 -5.66 23.46
C SER A 952 16.18 -5.63 22.62
N THR A 953 15.18 -6.41 23.02
CA THR A 953 13.85 -6.45 22.39
C THR A 953 13.14 -5.09 22.45
N LYS A 954 12.76 -4.53 21.29
CA LYS A 954 11.90 -3.33 21.18
C LYS A 954 10.41 -3.61 21.47
N VAL A 955 10.09 -4.80 21.99
CA VAL A 955 8.73 -5.27 22.25
C VAL A 955 8.15 -4.60 23.51
N PRO A 956 6.92 -4.04 23.44
CA PRO A 956 6.30 -3.38 24.58
C PRO A 956 6.00 -4.35 25.75
N PRO A 957 5.97 -3.87 27.00
CA PRO A 957 5.46 -4.66 28.13
C PRO A 957 3.95 -4.94 27.93
N PRO A 958 3.44 -6.07 28.47
CA PRO A 958 4.15 -7.10 29.24
C PRO A 958 4.93 -8.12 28.39
N TYR A 959 4.77 -8.10 27.06
CA TYR A 959 5.28 -9.11 26.13
C TYR A 959 6.80 -9.24 26.14
N GLY A 960 7.54 -8.13 26.21
CA GLY A 960 9.00 -8.18 26.25
C GLY A 960 9.58 -8.98 27.44
N LYS A 961 8.83 -9.14 28.53
CA LYS A 961 9.24 -9.95 29.70
C LYS A 961 8.58 -11.33 29.77
N ARG A 962 7.28 -11.40 29.44
CA ARG A 962 6.47 -12.62 29.63
C ARG A 962 6.31 -13.46 28.36
N GLY A 963 6.61 -12.88 27.19
CA GLY A 963 6.35 -13.49 25.88
C GLY A 963 4.95 -14.08 25.79
N LEU A 964 4.85 -15.35 25.38
CA LEU A 964 3.58 -16.07 25.24
C LEU A 964 2.80 -16.17 26.55
N GLY A 965 3.49 -16.10 27.70
CA GLY A 965 2.85 -16.12 29.01
C GLY A 965 1.87 -14.96 29.20
N ALA A 966 2.12 -13.77 28.63
CA ALA A 966 1.16 -12.67 28.73
C ALA A 966 -0.20 -13.03 28.12
N TYR A 967 -0.19 -13.67 26.95
CA TYR A 967 -1.39 -14.19 26.29
C TYR A 967 -2.02 -15.33 27.10
N ALA A 968 -1.22 -16.36 27.42
CA ALA A 968 -1.72 -17.58 28.05
C ALA A 968 -2.30 -17.34 29.45
N ASP A 969 -1.66 -16.49 30.25
CA ASP A 969 -2.13 -16.13 31.58
C ASP A 969 -3.42 -15.28 31.50
N THR A 970 -3.56 -14.41 30.48
CA THR A 970 -4.81 -13.64 30.27
C THR A 970 -5.96 -14.56 29.86
N LEU A 971 -5.70 -15.51 28.96
CA LEU A 971 -6.67 -16.49 28.48
C LEU A 971 -7.18 -17.38 29.61
N THR A 972 -6.25 -18.01 30.34
CA THR A 972 -6.60 -18.91 31.46
C THR A 972 -7.26 -18.17 32.62
N HIS A 973 -6.79 -16.97 32.96
CA HIS A 973 -7.44 -16.14 33.98
C HIS A 973 -8.91 -15.83 33.62
N THR A 974 -9.16 -15.45 32.35
CA THR A 974 -10.51 -15.14 31.88
C THR A 974 -11.42 -16.35 31.94
N LEU A 975 -10.97 -17.50 31.42
CA LEU A 975 -11.74 -18.74 31.43
C LEU A 975 -12.02 -19.25 32.85
N ASN A 976 -11.02 -19.21 33.74
CA ASN A 976 -11.17 -19.66 35.13
C ASN A 976 -12.13 -18.78 35.92
N ARG A 977 -12.14 -17.46 35.67
CA ARG A 977 -13.09 -16.55 36.30
C ARG A 977 -14.53 -16.87 35.89
N TRP A 978 -14.79 -17.13 34.61
CA TRP A 978 -16.11 -17.55 34.15
C TRP A 978 -16.51 -18.91 34.73
N ALA A 979 -15.59 -19.87 34.77
CA ALA A 979 -15.82 -21.17 35.39
C ALA A 979 -16.17 -21.04 36.89
N GLU A 980 -15.53 -20.11 37.60
CA GLU A 980 -15.84 -19.78 39.01
C GLU A 980 -17.22 -19.14 39.18
N GLU A 981 -17.57 -18.18 38.31
CA GLU A 981 -18.88 -17.53 38.30
C GLU A 981 -20.02 -18.52 38.02
N GLU A 982 -19.76 -19.56 37.24
CA GLU A 982 -20.70 -20.66 36.92
C GLU A 982 -20.69 -21.81 37.95
N GLY A 983 -19.79 -21.76 38.94
CA GLY A 983 -19.70 -22.78 39.98
C GLY A 983 -19.07 -24.11 39.53
N SER A 984 -18.22 -24.09 38.50
CA SER A 984 -17.50 -25.27 38.00
C SER A 984 -16.33 -25.66 38.92
N ASP A 985 -16.14 -26.96 39.13
CA ASP A 985 -14.98 -27.53 39.86
C ASP A 985 -13.72 -27.64 38.99
N TYR A 986 -13.84 -27.41 37.67
CA TYR A 986 -12.72 -27.49 36.75
C TYR A 986 -11.97 -26.16 36.62
N ARG A 987 -10.67 -26.25 36.42
CA ARG A 987 -9.78 -25.13 36.12
C ARG A 987 -8.94 -25.43 34.90
N VAL A 988 -8.58 -24.37 34.18
CA VAL A 988 -7.78 -24.38 32.97
C VAL A 988 -6.38 -23.87 33.29
N SER A 989 -5.36 -24.62 32.87
CA SER A 989 -3.96 -24.18 32.84
C SER A 989 -3.44 -24.18 31.41
N ALA A 990 -2.33 -23.48 31.15
CA ALA A 990 -1.77 -23.37 29.81
C ALA A 990 -0.29 -23.76 29.76
N GLU A 991 0.08 -24.48 28.71
CA GLU A 991 1.46 -24.77 28.35
C GLU A 991 1.72 -24.38 26.88
N GLY A 992 2.94 -24.03 26.50
CA GLY A 992 3.19 -23.65 25.12
C GLY A 992 4.57 -23.07 24.84
N GLY A 993 4.85 -22.87 23.55
CA GLY A 993 6.14 -22.38 23.10
C GLY A 993 6.13 -21.94 21.65
N THR A 994 7.32 -21.59 21.17
CA THR A 994 7.56 -21.12 19.80
C THR A 994 8.58 -22.01 19.14
N ASP A 995 8.45 -22.19 17.83
CA ASP A 995 9.49 -22.78 17.00
C ASP A 995 10.15 -21.73 16.09
N GLY A 996 11.47 -21.62 16.15
CA GLY A 996 12.25 -20.63 15.41
C GLY A 996 12.54 -21.01 13.96
N GLU A 997 12.37 -22.29 13.59
CA GLU A 997 12.58 -22.77 12.23
C GLU A 997 11.34 -22.55 11.36
N THR A 998 10.18 -23.01 11.83
CA THR A 998 8.89 -22.89 11.13
C THR A 998 8.21 -21.54 11.31
N GLY A 999 8.54 -20.80 12.39
CA GLY A 999 7.94 -19.50 12.67
C GLY A 999 6.54 -19.58 13.29
N PHE A 1000 6.15 -20.72 13.87
CA PHE A 1000 4.87 -20.91 14.54
C PHE A 1000 4.99 -20.88 16.08
N ALA A 1001 3.88 -20.57 16.72
CA ALA A 1001 3.70 -20.65 18.15
C ALA A 1001 2.47 -21.51 18.46
N MET A 1002 2.51 -22.20 19.61
CA MET A 1002 1.42 -23.06 20.07
C MET A 1002 1.18 -22.83 21.55
N VAL A 1003 -0.09 -22.70 21.92
CA VAL A 1003 -0.57 -22.73 23.30
C VAL A 1003 -1.57 -23.87 23.43
N THR A 1004 -1.36 -24.72 24.42
CA THR A 1004 -2.24 -25.83 24.78
C THR A 1004 -2.87 -25.53 26.13
N LEU A 1005 -4.20 -25.48 26.17
CA LEU A 1005 -4.96 -25.44 27.40
C LEU A 1005 -5.20 -26.86 27.90
N ARG A 1006 -5.09 -27.06 29.21
CA ARG A 1006 -5.40 -28.32 29.90
C ARG A 1006 -6.47 -28.08 30.95
N LEU A 1007 -7.48 -28.96 30.96
CA LEU A 1007 -8.46 -29.01 32.03
C LEU A 1007 -7.91 -29.81 33.23
N GLY A 1008 -8.17 -29.34 34.45
CA GLY A 1008 -7.73 -29.99 35.68
C GLY A 1008 -8.52 -29.49 36.89
N GLY A 1009 -8.10 -29.88 38.10
CA GLY A 1009 -8.77 -29.51 39.35
C GLY A 1009 -8.22 -28.24 40.05
N SER A 1010 -7.15 -27.64 39.53
CA SER A 1010 -6.53 -26.45 40.11
C SER A 1010 -5.92 -25.56 39.02
N ALA A 1011 -6.00 -24.24 39.21
CA ALA A 1011 -5.35 -23.29 38.31
C ALA A 1011 -3.83 -23.30 38.54
N GLU A 1012 -3.06 -23.36 37.45
CA GLU A 1012 -1.60 -23.25 37.45
C GLU A 1012 -1.17 -22.15 36.46
N GLY A 1013 -0.05 -21.47 36.74
CA GLY A 1013 0.50 -20.46 35.83
C GLY A 1013 1.08 -21.06 34.55
N PHE A 1014 1.24 -20.23 33.50
CA PHE A 1014 1.76 -20.67 32.21
C PHE A 1014 3.10 -21.42 32.30
N ARG A 1015 3.18 -22.58 31.64
CA ARG A 1015 4.39 -23.41 31.53
C ARG A 1015 5.00 -23.35 30.13
N PRO A 1016 6.23 -22.84 29.96
CA PRO A 1016 6.89 -22.86 28.67
C PRO A 1016 7.31 -24.29 28.28
N GLU A 1017 6.85 -24.75 27.13
CA GLU A 1017 7.21 -26.06 26.55
C GLU A 1017 7.64 -25.92 25.09
N PRO A 1018 8.75 -26.55 24.66
CA PRO A 1018 9.19 -26.47 23.27
C PRO A 1018 8.24 -27.25 22.35
N ILE A 1019 8.00 -26.72 21.15
CA ILE A 1019 7.31 -27.46 20.10
C ILE A 1019 8.33 -28.42 19.45
N SER A 1020 8.00 -29.72 19.39
CA SER A 1020 8.84 -30.68 18.68
C SER A 1020 8.86 -30.37 17.18
N ARG A 1021 10.02 -30.53 16.53
CA ARG A 1021 10.18 -30.24 15.09
C ARG A 1021 9.15 -30.94 14.19
N SER A 1022 8.89 -32.22 14.42
CA SER A 1022 7.91 -33.00 13.64
C SER A 1022 6.48 -32.44 13.75
N LEU A 1023 6.09 -32.02 14.95
CA LEU A 1023 4.80 -31.35 15.19
C LEU A 1023 4.76 -29.99 14.50
N ALA A 1024 5.82 -29.19 14.59
CA ALA A 1024 5.90 -27.88 13.94
C ALA A 1024 5.79 -28.00 12.41
N GLU A 1025 6.48 -28.97 11.80
CA GLU A 1025 6.40 -29.26 10.36
C GLU A 1025 5.00 -29.71 9.94
N THR A 1026 4.36 -30.57 10.74
CA THR A 1026 2.98 -31.03 10.49
C THR A 1026 1.98 -29.88 10.58
N LEU A 1027 2.10 -29.03 11.62
CA LEU A 1027 1.23 -27.87 11.83
C LEU A 1027 1.39 -26.84 10.71
N LYS A 1028 2.62 -26.60 10.24
CA LYS A 1028 2.89 -25.74 9.10
C LYS A 1028 2.20 -26.26 7.84
N SER A 1029 2.38 -27.55 7.51
CA SER A 1029 1.75 -28.18 6.36
C SER A 1029 0.22 -28.08 6.42
N TYR A 1030 -0.36 -28.33 7.61
CA TYR A 1030 -1.79 -28.19 7.81
C TYR A 1030 -2.25 -26.73 7.64
N TYR A 1031 -1.54 -25.76 8.23
CA TYR A 1031 -1.82 -24.33 8.12
C TYR A 1031 -1.82 -23.84 6.67
N GLU A 1032 -0.82 -24.25 5.89
CA GLU A 1032 -0.71 -23.94 4.47
C GLU A 1032 -1.87 -24.56 3.67
N THR A 1033 -2.29 -25.78 4.02
CA THR A 1033 -3.41 -26.48 3.37
C THR A 1033 -4.78 -25.84 3.67
N VAL A 1034 -5.00 -25.36 4.90
CA VAL A 1034 -6.29 -24.75 5.29
C VAL A 1034 -6.41 -23.28 4.88
N SER A 1035 -5.30 -22.61 4.61
CA SER A 1035 -5.30 -21.23 4.12
C SER A 1035 -5.88 -21.18 2.70
N ARG A 1036 -6.76 -20.22 2.43
CA ARG A 1036 -7.38 -20.06 1.10
C ARG A 1036 -6.71 -18.93 0.37
N LYS A 1037 -6.20 -19.20 -0.83
CA LYS A 1037 -5.71 -18.17 -1.73
C LYS A 1037 -6.73 -17.86 -2.82
N THR A 1038 -6.94 -16.57 -3.06
CA THR A 1038 -7.78 -16.07 -4.15
C THR A 1038 -7.00 -14.95 -4.85
N GLY A 1039 -6.34 -15.28 -5.96
CA GLY A 1039 -5.49 -14.34 -6.69
C GLY A 1039 -4.36 -13.78 -5.82
N THR A 1040 -4.25 -12.45 -5.72
CA THR A 1040 -3.26 -11.75 -4.89
C THR A 1040 -3.55 -11.78 -3.39
N LEU A 1041 -4.63 -12.40 -2.92
CA LEU A 1041 -5.04 -12.40 -1.52
C LEU A 1041 -4.89 -13.79 -0.90
N VAL A 1042 -4.29 -13.87 0.29
CA VAL A 1042 -4.17 -15.10 1.08
C VAL A 1042 -4.93 -14.94 2.38
N TYR A 1043 -6.01 -15.69 2.54
CA TYR A 1043 -6.82 -15.75 3.75
C TYR A 1043 -6.26 -16.83 4.66
N GLU A 1044 -5.62 -16.40 5.74
CA GLU A 1044 -5.13 -17.29 6.78
C GLU A 1044 -6.29 -17.86 7.61
N ARG A 1045 -6.08 -19.03 8.20
CA ARG A 1045 -7.03 -19.63 9.14
C ARG A 1045 -6.33 -20.00 10.45
N ASP A 1046 -7.00 -19.67 11.54
CA ASP A 1046 -6.59 -20.14 12.86
C ASP A 1046 -6.75 -21.64 12.96
N ILE A 1047 -5.76 -22.31 13.55
CA ILE A 1047 -5.86 -23.70 13.95
C ILE A 1047 -6.23 -23.73 15.43
N LEU A 1048 -7.49 -24.07 15.70
CA LEU A 1048 -8.01 -24.33 17.03
C LEU A 1048 -8.72 -25.68 17.00
N PHE A 1049 -8.28 -26.62 17.83
CA PHE A 1049 -8.92 -27.93 17.91
C PHE A 1049 -8.92 -28.50 19.34
N PHE A 1050 -9.93 -29.32 19.60
CA PHE A 1050 -10.16 -29.98 20.88
C PHE A 1050 -9.65 -31.42 20.80
N GLN A 1051 -8.88 -31.85 21.80
CA GLN A 1051 -8.35 -33.20 21.93
C GLN A 1051 -8.55 -33.70 23.37
N GLY A 1052 -9.70 -34.32 23.63
CA GLY A 1052 -10.08 -34.75 24.98
C GLY A 1052 -10.13 -33.55 25.94
N GLU A 1053 -9.34 -33.60 27.01
CA GLU A 1053 -9.25 -32.53 28.01
C GLU A 1053 -8.27 -31.39 27.62
N ARG A 1054 -7.88 -31.32 26.34
CA ARG A 1054 -6.92 -30.33 25.83
C ARG A 1054 -7.50 -29.51 24.69
N ILE A 1055 -7.10 -28.25 24.63
CA ILE A 1055 -7.42 -27.34 23.52
C ILE A 1055 -6.11 -26.79 22.97
N HIS A 1056 -5.86 -26.97 21.69
CA HIS A 1056 -4.63 -26.52 21.05
C HIS A 1056 -4.92 -25.32 20.16
N ILE A 1057 -4.14 -24.25 20.32
CA ILE A 1057 -4.19 -23.01 19.53
C ILE A 1057 -2.84 -22.84 18.85
N VAL A 1058 -2.83 -22.78 17.51
CA VAL A 1058 -1.61 -22.66 16.70
C VAL A 1058 -1.74 -21.50 15.72
N ARG A 1059 -0.74 -20.61 15.71
CA ARG A 1059 -0.68 -19.42 14.84
C ARG A 1059 0.77 -19.03 14.51
N PRO A 1060 1.01 -18.20 13.49
CA PRO A 1060 2.31 -17.58 13.26
C PRO A 1060 2.85 -16.87 14.51
N ASN A 1061 4.16 -16.97 14.74
CA ASN A 1061 4.89 -16.37 15.87
C ASN A 1061 5.16 -14.88 15.64
N ILE A 1062 4.09 -14.10 15.56
CA ILE A 1062 4.12 -12.64 15.50
C ILE A 1062 3.19 -12.07 16.57
N LEU A 1063 3.58 -10.98 17.22
CA LEU A 1063 2.84 -10.44 18.37
C LEU A 1063 1.38 -10.10 18.05
N LEU A 1064 1.03 -9.74 16.81
CA LEU A 1064 -0.36 -9.52 16.38
C LEU A 1064 -1.30 -10.64 16.83
N ASN A 1065 -0.83 -11.89 16.75
CA ASN A 1065 -1.60 -13.11 16.97
C ASN A 1065 -1.64 -13.57 18.43
N TRP A 1066 -0.88 -12.91 19.31
CA TRP A 1066 -0.64 -13.34 20.70
C TRP A 1066 -0.68 -12.17 21.68
N THR A 1067 -1.53 -11.18 21.40
CA THR A 1067 -1.81 -10.08 22.33
C THR A 1067 -2.77 -10.50 23.46
N ARG A 1068 -2.82 -9.75 24.56
CA ARG A 1068 -3.82 -9.97 25.62
C ARG A 1068 -5.23 -9.73 25.07
N THR A 1069 -5.42 -8.76 24.17
CA THR A 1069 -6.67 -8.58 23.42
C THR A 1069 -7.05 -9.84 22.64
N MET A 1070 -6.09 -10.50 21.98
CA MET A 1070 -6.36 -11.77 21.30
C MET A 1070 -6.77 -12.86 22.29
N ALA A 1071 -6.11 -12.95 23.45
CA ALA A 1071 -6.47 -13.90 24.50
C ALA A 1071 -7.93 -13.72 24.97
N LEU A 1072 -8.41 -12.48 25.11
CA LEU A 1072 -9.81 -12.20 25.46
C LEU A 1072 -10.79 -12.63 24.37
N ASN A 1073 -10.40 -12.52 23.10
CA ASN A 1073 -11.22 -12.97 21.97
C ASN A 1073 -11.25 -14.49 21.88
N ASP A 1074 -10.12 -15.15 22.09
CA ASP A 1074 -10.04 -16.61 22.11
C ASP A 1074 -10.79 -17.22 23.28
N ALA A 1075 -10.77 -16.58 24.46
CA ALA A 1075 -11.57 -17.02 25.59
C ALA A 1075 -13.06 -17.06 25.21
N ALA A 1076 -13.58 -15.99 24.59
CA ALA A 1076 -14.98 -15.95 24.15
C ALA A 1076 -15.28 -16.96 23.04
N ARG A 1077 -14.36 -17.16 22.10
CA ARG A 1077 -14.51 -18.16 21.05
C ARG A 1077 -14.59 -19.58 21.65
N ILE A 1078 -13.67 -19.93 22.54
CA ILE A 1078 -13.64 -21.24 23.20
C ILE A 1078 -14.90 -21.47 24.02
N TYR A 1079 -15.31 -20.49 24.83
CA TYR A 1079 -16.54 -20.58 25.61
C TYR A 1079 -17.76 -20.78 24.70
N GLY A 1080 -17.88 -20.01 23.61
CA GLY A 1080 -18.96 -20.16 22.64
C GLY A 1080 -19.01 -21.54 21.97
N GLU A 1081 -17.86 -22.10 21.58
CA GLU A 1081 -17.77 -23.45 21.01
C GLU A 1081 -18.21 -24.53 22.01
N ILE A 1082 -17.86 -24.38 23.30
CA ILE A 1082 -18.27 -25.31 24.36
C ILE A 1082 -19.79 -25.27 24.54
N VAL A 1083 -20.38 -24.07 24.66
CA VAL A 1083 -21.83 -23.90 24.85
C VAL A 1083 -22.63 -24.43 23.65
N LEU A 1084 -22.19 -24.14 22.42
CA LEU A 1084 -22.85 -24.65 21.21
C LEU A 1084 -22.75 -26.19 21.08
N GLY A 1085 -21.66 -26.77 21.58
CA GLY A 1085 -21.48 -28.23 21.66
C GLY A 1085 -22.47 -28.92 22.61
N GLU A 1086 -22.88 -28.26 23.70
CA GLU A 1086 -23.90 -28.75 24.64
C GLU A 1086 -25.33 -28.69 24.06
N GLU A 1087 -25.64 -27.66 23.25
CA GLU A 1087 -26.97 -27.56 22.60
C GLU A 1087 -27.15 -28.63 21.50
N GLY A 1088 -26.09 -28.95 20.75
CA GLY A 1088 -26.12 -30.02 19.74
C GLY A 1088 -26.23 -31.44 20.31
N SER A 1089 -25.88 -31.64 21.58
CA SER A 1089 -26.01 -32.92 22.29
C SER A 1089 -27.34 -33.05 23.06
N ASN A 1090 -28.02 -31.93 23.35
CA ASN A 1090 -29.39 -31.90 23.89
C ASN A 1090 -30.50 -31.82 22.83
N ALA A 1091 -30.15 -31.59 21.55
CA ALA A 1091 -31.08 -31.60 20.41
C ALA A 1091 -31.08 -32.93 19.61
N GLY A 1092 -30.73 -34.03 20.28
CA GLY A 1092 -30.78 -35.40 19.74
C GLY A 1092 -32.19 -35.98 19.65
#